data_AF-A0A2A5VHI7-F1
#
_entry.id   AF-A0A2A5VHI7-F1
#
_cell.length_a   1.000
_cell.length_b   1.000
_cell.length_c   1.000
_cell.angle_alpha   90.00
_cell.angle_beta   90.00
_cell.angle_gamma   90.00
#
_symmetry.space_group_name_H-M   'P 1'
#
loop_
_entity.id
_entity.type
_entity.pdbx_description
1 polymer ?
#
loop_
_entity_poly.entity_id
_entity_poly.type
_entity_poly.pdbx_seq_one_letter_code
_entity_poly.pdbx_strand_id
1 'polypeptide(L)'
;MMNGYYEEEHRPSQAMTVLGSLKTCVVKSGDWGGRASRSEFWHFLWINILLSWAFILVCIPYWIFVATLESIVDIQLLSTIIFQPLSYLPYLVSLFWYLALTTAAIRRLHDTDRSGWWLLLPIIGIIPIFINFIYGLLFFIFLLLMMFIFLLLEGDNRRNRFGSVPDNNPPNASIKEIIFSFPDNMVMSAKSAWKGRERVLAVFAGVFLASLVITTVLAYSAGLSGAFLQFSLQEEVFDGKVDFADDPGSEAEGRTNDSAMWESVCTELVQMEEISDCGLVYGRQGVRVNGFFDEGFFVPQPLNVVEVSSSTGDWSNVSWEYPEAFDSGPPINDKRPIRFYGDGIWDGDLGERHANRVIYGSWPSSSEDAEANRSIVLPSKIAGKAGVGVNDTIDSLTFSYTYGHLGYESIAQGFSDCPGEEYFNQESGYLFCQVNMTVTNLKVAAVYQEGGAGNPTLLFNPLMVTDAVLNETQKLTLMDNDHAYLGIAVDRNELPASSTSAATKWLDGLKEDVEGVNYTIGNDIMVEYNDLISGTITFLNIFLGIINVFDYILMIPIVVLSFSVLIYGLILSLEQRRREISIHRVLGGTESTLSSMIMRELSVISIIGWFAGYLIALASVPIVLDAVGFMAFEKSDFSVEPKLSGLVTMGIFVVTVGLTLIFGRSRTNEFLSIEIDEGVRRVARKKKSRFWLHSIVFFIGALSFIESWIQSNGGFGPWGSGGIISNFILNALLLLFGPFFLWIGGALVLGRIGAAGPRIFTYLFGWSPALSDIKRGLKGSGSSESVNRLAIILLLTLSIVTLAAVQGYTGTLVDERTTSAQTGADLQVQFEEPVTEQQAMDEVMLAIQRAGISEISDIDYMTSVGDIFTNQKGEGSLVRTWILFDGHQNTLQWDEQTIPGDDIDAVSLDWASSGFTAGSSAKSQFDISSSDVGTNVTIEYTAYGFGGFDSEMNPIITATITETQITYMGGHKWVPGLLSSEAEQAIVIGELSYRQLVGDSTVDSYSSNRWFFELCDQTEKDCKNALKTLGVEVSNGNGVASTSNWGDNHESNERTGGLIFGTPGLLSLQFVVASLASIASAFVFLSLVLSQRKRELAILQAIGASPTQVLRLVLFEIMSILLVSMALGVLLGLAISESFNGFFGIFGYIFQIFLGQSAPIDRDLVWPWLELIIVNASVLVAVVLALLYTTRRALNADLAVVLKGE
;
A
#
# COMPACT_ATOMS: atom_id res chain seq x y z
N MET A 1 9.28 -65.74 -36.14
CA MET A 1 8.27 -65.38 -37.15
C MET A 1 7.40 -64.30 -36.55
N MET A 2 7.56 -63.07 -37.04
CA MET A 2 6.70 -61.93 -36.72
C MET A 2 5.40 -62.07 -37.53
N ASN A 3 4.26 -62.02 -36.86
CA ASN A 3 3.02 -61.52 -37.42
C ASN A 3 2.39 -60.63 -36.35
N GLY A 4 2.31 -59.34 -36.65
CA GLY A 4 1.73 -58.33 -35.78
C GLY A 4 0.23 -58.54 -35.68
N TYR A 5 -0.26 -58.68 -34.45
CA TYR A 5 -1.62 -58.29 -34.11
C TYR A 5 -1.62 -56.78 -33.91
N TYR A 6 -1.75 -56.02 -35.00
CA TYR A 6 -2.43 -54.74 -34.90
C TYR A 6 -3.91 -55.08 -35.04
N GLU A 7 -4.65 -55.11 -33.93
CA GLU A 7 -6.11 -55.08 -33.98
C GLU A 7 -6.50 -53.83 -34.77
N GLU A 8 -7.10 -54.01 -35.95
CA GLU A 8 -7.87 -52.96 -36.59
C GLU A 8 -9.11 -52.72 -35.73
N GLU A 9 -8.99 -51.87 -34.71
CA GLU A 9 -10.14 -51.36 -33.95
C GLU A 9 -11.01 -50.53 -34.90
N HIS A 10 -12.06 -51.14 -35.47
CA HIS A 10 -13.05 -50.43 -36.27
C HIS A 10 -13.91 -49.52 -35.38
N ARG A 11 -14.19 -48.31 -35.86
CA ARG A 11 -15.13 -47.41 -35.18
C ARG A 11 -16.50 -48.09 -35.03
N PRO A 12 -17.19 -47.90 -33.90
CA PRO A 12 -18.52 -48.44 -33.68
C PRO A 12 -19.48 -47.92 -34.75
N SER A 13 -20.20 -48.85 -35.40
CA SER A 13 -21.18 -48.53 -36.45
C SER A 13 -22.47 -47.91 -35.90
N GLN A 14 -22.73 -48.08 -34.60
CA GLN A 14 -23.90 -47.51 -33.92
C GLN A 14 -23.55 -46.20 -33.21
N ALA A 15 -24.38 -45.18 -33.43
CA ALA A 15 -24.33 -43.93 -32.71
C ALA A 15 -24.76 -44.12 -31.25
N MET A 16 -24.09 -43.42 -30.34
CA MET A 16 -24.46 -43.41 -28.92
C MET A 16 -25.82 -42.72 -28.73
N THR A 17 -26.67 -43.27 -27.86
CA THR A 17 -27.97 -42.65 -27.54
C THR A 17 -27.80 -41.36 -26.71
N VAL A 18 -28.80 -40.47 -26.75
CA VAL A 18 -28.81 -39.21 -25.99
C VAL A 18 -28.59 -39.44 -24.49
N LEU A 19 -29.32 -40.39 -23.90
CA LEU A 19 -29.16 -40.77 -22.49
C LEU A 19 -27.80 -41.44 -22.23
N GLY A 20 -27.29 -42.23 -23.19
CA GLY A 20 -25.97 -42.84 -23.11
C GLY A 20 -24.83 -41.81 -23.10
N SER A 21 -24.96 -40.75 -23.90
CA SER A 21 -24.03 -39.62 -23.95
C SER A 21 -24.03 -38.82 -22.64
N LEU A 22 -25.20 -38.47 -22.11
CA LEU A 22 -25.34 -37.83 -20.78
C LEU A 22 -24.65 -38.67 -19.69
N LYS A 23 -24.95 -39.97 -19.65
CA LYS A 23 -24.38 -40.90 -18.67
C LYS A 23 -22.86 -41.01 -18.80
N THR A 24 -22.35 -41.13 -20.02
CA THR A 24 -20.91 -41.28 -20.28
C THR A 24 -20.14 -40.01 -19.92
N CYS A 25 -20.65 -38.83 -20.26
CA CYS A 25 -20.01 -37.55 -19.95
C CYS A 25 -20.07 -37.19 -18.46
N VAL A 26 -21.15 -37.56 -17.75
CA VAL A 26 -21.22 -37.39 -16.29
C VAL A 26 -20.25 -38.34 -15.57
N VAL A 27 -20.12 -39.59 -16.01
CA VAL A 27 -19.15 -40.55 -15.42
C VAL A 27 -17.71 -40.15 -15.69
N LYS A 28 -17.43 -39.71 -16.92
CA LYS A 28 -16.09 -39.27 -17.33
C LYS A 28 -15.88 -37.77 -17.03
N SER A 29 -16.70 -37.17 -16.16
CA SER A 29 -16.49 -35.80 -15.70
C SER A 29 -15.20 -35.75 -14.88
N GLY A 30 -14.25 -34.92 -15.29
CA GLY A 30 -12.88 -34.88 -14.76
C GLY A 30 -11.91 -35.94 -15.31
N ASP A 31 -12.35 -36.85 -16.19
CA ASP A 31 -11.45 -37.71 -16.98
C ASP A 31 -11.07 -36.98 -18.27
N TRP A 32 -9.83 -36.49 -18.32
CA TRP A 32 -9.28 -35.85 -19.51
C TRP A 32 -8.35 -36.78 -20.29
N GLY A 33 -8.35 -38.08 -19.98
CA GLY A 33 -7.73 -39.12 -20.79
C GLY A 33 -8.74 -39.72 -21.77
N GLY A 34 -8.24 -40.38 -22.83
CA GLY A 34 -9.10 -41.05 -23.79
C GLY A 34 -9.70 -40.13 -24.86
N ARG A 35 -10.64 -40.69 -25.62
CA ARG A 35 -11.21 -40.12 -26.85
C ARG A 35 -12.75 -40.17 -26.79
N ALA A 36 -13.40 -39.21 -27.41
CA ALA A 36 -14.87 -39.13 -27.49
C ALA A 36 -15.35 -39.16 -28.95
N SER A 37 -16.39 -39.96 -29.21
CA SER A 37 -17.02 -40.02 -30.55
C SER A 37 -17.86 -38.77 -30.83
N ARG A 38 -18.25 -38.57 -32.09
CA ARG A 38 -19.12 -37.44 -32.48
C ARG A 38 -20.47 -37.48 -31.75
N SER A 39 -21.12 -38.66 -31.70
CA SER A 39 -22.39 -38.84 -31.01
C SER A 39 -22.27 -38.64 -29.49
N GLU A 40 -21.12 -38.99 -28.90
CA GLU A 40 -20.87 -38.72 -27.48
C GLU A 40 -20.83 -37.21 -27.19
N PHE A 41 -20.08 -36.43 -27.98
CA PHE A 41 -19.90 -35.00 -27.76
C PHE A 41 -21.14 -34.16 -28.14
N TRP A 42 -21.68 -34.32 -29.35
CA TRP A 42 -22.74 -33.44 -29.86
C TRP A 42 -24.07 -33.63 -29.14
N HIS A 43 -24.44 -34.87 -28.78
CA HIS A 43 -25.64 -35.07 -27.95
C HIS A 43 -25.46 -34.45 -26.56
N PHE A 44 -24.27 -34.54 -25.96
CA PHE A 44 -24.01 -33.93 -24.67
C PHE A 44 -24.03 -32.41 -24.72
N LEU A 45 -23.42 -31.79 -25.75
CA LEU A 45 -23.43 -30.35 -25.95
C LEU A 45 -24.86 -29.80 -26.03
N TRP A 46 -25.73 -30.46 -26.81
CA TRP A 46 -27.13 -30.05 -26.91
C TRP A 46 -27.89 -30.17 -25.58
N ILE A 47 -27.69 -31.26 -24.84
CA ILE A 47 -28.29 -31.42 -23.50
C ILE A 47 -27.76 -30.34 -22.54
N ASN A 48 -26.47 -30.04 -22.60
CA ASN A 48 -25.83 -29.04 -21.74
C ASN A 48 -26.40 -27.64 -21.99
N ILE A 49 -26.62 -27.25 -23.27
CA ILE A 49 -27.28 -26.00 -23.63
C ILE A 49 -28.70 -25.94 -23.04
N LEU A 50 -29.48 -27.02 -23.13
CA LEU A 50 -30.82 -27.05 -22.55
C LEU A 50 -30.80 -26.99 -21.02
N LEU A 51 -29.87 -27.69 -20.39
CA LEU A 51 -29.68 -27.65 -18.93
C LEU A 51 -29.23 -26.28 -18.46
N SER A 52 -28.36 -25.58 -19.18
CA SER A 52 -27.90 -24.24 -18.79
C SER A 52 -29.04 -23.22 -18.83
N TRP A 53 -29.91 -23.27 -19.84
CA TRP A 53 -31.10 -22.41 -19.91
C TRP A 53 -32.11 -22.73 -18.80
N ALA A 54 -32.38 -24.01 -18.55
CA ALA A 54 -33.26 -24.43 -17.46
C ALA A 54 -32.69 -24.05 -16.08
N PHE A 55 -31.36 -24.10 -15.93
CA PHE A 55 -30.66 -23.74 -14.70
C PHE A 55 -30.78 -22.24 -14.41
N ILE A 56 -30.59 -21.37 -15.41
CA ILE A 56 -30.75 -19.91 -15.26
C ILE A 56 -32.16 -19.56 -14.73
N LEU A 57 -33.19 -20.21 -15.26
CA LEU A 57 -34.59 -19.98 -14.84
C LEU A 57 -34.85 -20.37 -13.37
N VAL A 58 -34.11 -21.33 -12.82
CA VAL A 58 -34.23 -21.77 -11.41
C VAL A 58 -33.34 -20.95 -10.48
N CYS A 59 -32.20 -20.45 -10.97
CA CYS A 59 -31.23 -19.72 -10.16
C CYS A 59 -31.67 -18.28 -9.86
N ILE A 60 -32.36 -17.62 -10.78
CA ILE A 60 -32.84 -16.24 -10.58
C ILE A 60 -33.75 -16.15 -9.32
N PRO A 61 -34.80 -16.99 -9.17
CA PRO A 61 -35.59 -17.02 -7.93
C PRO A 61 -34.79 -17.40 -6.68
N TYR A 62 -33.80 -18.30 -6.81
CA TYR A 62 -32.95 -18.71 -5.70
C TYR A 62 -32.06 -17.58 -5.17
N TRP A 63 -31.44 -16.81 -6.07
CA TRP A 63 -30.63 -15.66 -5.67
C TRP A 63 -31.48 -14.57 -5.03
N ILE A 64 -32.65 -14.28 -5.58
CA ILE A 64 -33.60 -13.35 -4.97
C ILE A 64 -33.96 -13.82 -3.55
N PHE A 65 -34.22 -15.12 -3.36
CA PHE A 65 -34.55 -15.69 -2.05
C PHE A 65 -33.39 -15.65 -1.03
N VAL A 66 -32.15 -15.89 -1.46
CA VAL A 66 -30.98 -15.79 -0.56
C VAL A 66 -30.71 -14.34 -0.19
N ALA A 67 -30.80 -13.41 -1.15
CA ALA A 67 -30.63 -11.98 -0.90
C ALA A 67 -31.70 -11.42 0.05
N THR A 68 -32.96 -11.85 -0.10
CA THR A 68 -34.04 -11.43 0.80
C THR A 68 -33.93 -12.05 2.20
N LEU A 69 -33.37 -13.26 2.34
CA LEU A 69 -33.08 -13.83 3.65
C LEU A 69 -31.93 -13.12 4.35
N GLU A 70 -30.91 -12.72 3.58
CA GLU A 70 -29.77 -11.95 4.08
C GLU A 70 -30.21 -10.58 4.59
N SER A 71 -31.08 -9.87 3.86
CA SER A 71 -31.61 -8.57 4.29
C SER A 71 -32.54 -8.63 5.52
N ILE A 72 -33.02 -9.81 5.91
CA ILE A 72 -33.83 -10.02 7.13
C ILE A 72 -32.94 -10.32 8.35
N VAL A 73 -31.74 -10.84 8.14
CA VAL A 73 -30.83 -11.29 9.20
C VAL A 73 -29.61 -10.37 9.25
N ASP A 74 -29.76 -9.27 9.99
CA ASP A 74 -28.73 -8.24 10.18
C ASP A 74 -27.64 -8.67 11.17
N ILE A 75 -26.91 -9.73 10.81
CA ILE A 75 -25.80 -10.29 11.61
C ILE A 75 -24.63 -10.62 10.67
N GLN A 76 -23.58 -9.79 10.72
CA GLN A 76 -22.36 -9.84 9.90
C GLN A 76 -21.72 -11.25 9.83
N LEU A 77 -21.67 -11.94 10.97
CA LEU A 77 -21.09 -13.28 11.07
C LEU A 77 -21.89 -14.34 10.29
N LEU A 78 -23.21 -14.18 10.20
CA LEU A 78 -24.09 -15.11 9.50
C LEU A 78 -24.09 -14.86 7.98
N SER A 79 -24.05 -13.60 7.54
CA SER A 79 -23.87 -13.24 6.12
C SER A 79 -22.62 -13.91 5.54
N THR A 80 -21.47 -13.72 6.20
CA THR A 80 -20.18 -14.23 5.75
C THR A 80 -20.05 -15.75 5.81
N ILE A 81 -20.56 -16.40 6.86
CA ILE A 81 -20.39 -17.85 7.06
C ILE A 81 -21.47 -18.68 6.34
N ILE A 82 -22.67 -18.13 6.12
CA ILE A 82 -23.84 -18.92 5.68
C ILE A 82 -24.39 -18.41 4.34
N PHE A 83 -24.77 -17.14 4.24
CA PHE A 83 -25.49 -16.63 3.06
C PHE A 83 -24.60 -16.45 1.83
N GLN A 84 -23.39 -15.92 2.01
CA GLN A 84 -22.37 -15.85 0.94
C GLN A 84 -22.03 -17.24 0.36
N PRO A 85 -21.69 -18.27 1.16
CA PRO A 85 -21.48 -19.61 0.63
C PRO A 85 -22.71 -20.23 -0.08
N LEU A 86 -23.92 -19.95 0.40
CA LEU A 86 -25.16 -20.40 -0.23
C LEU A 86 -25.38 -19.75 -1.60
N SER A 87 -25.14 -18.45 -1.74
CA SER A 87 -25.28 -17.75 -3.03
C SER A 87 -24.34 -18.31 -4.11
N TYR A 88 -23.21 -18.92 -3.69
CA TYR A 88 -22.26 -19.62 -4.57
C TYR A 88 -22.67 -21.04 -4.99
N LEU A 89 -23.65 -21.66 -4.32
CA LEU A 89 -24.08 -23.03 -4.60
C LEU A 89 -24.52 -23.26 -6.06
N PRO A 90 -25.28 -22.35 -6.71
CA PRO A 90 -25.63 -22.51 -8.12
C PRO A 90 -24.40 -22.44 -9.04
N TYR A 91 -23.44 -21.57 -8.74
CA TYR A 91 -22.21 -21.47 -9.52
C TYR A 91 -21.40 -22.77 -9.45
N LEU A 92 -21.35 -23.44 -8.30
CA LEU A 92 -20.70 -24.74 -8.16
C LEU A 92 -21.40 -25.84 -8.97
N VAL A 93 -22.73 -25.85 -9.03
CA VAL A 93 -23.50 -26.80 -9.85
C VAL A 93 -23.28 -26.54 -11.35
N SER A 94 -23.27 -25.27 -11.76
CA SER A 94 -22.95 -24.84 -13.12
C SER A 94 -21.53 -25.28 -13.52
N LEU A 95 -20.56 -25.07 -12.63
CA LEU A 95 -19.16 -25.43 -12.86
C LEU A 95 -19.00 -26.93 -13.16
N PHE A 96 -19.74 -27.80 -12.47
CA PHE A 96 -19.74 -29.25 -12.75
C PHE A 96 -20.16 -29.57 -14.19
N TRP A 97 -21.24 -28.95 -14.69
CA TRP A 97 -21.72 -29.18 -16.05
C TRP A 97 -20.78 -28.60 -17.11
N TYR A 98 -20.16 -27.44 -16.84
CA TYR A 98 -19.13 -26.88 -17.70
C TYR A 98 -17.84 -27.71 -17.70
N LEU A 99 -17.47 -28.30 -16.56
CA LEU A 99 -16.34 -29.22 -16.44
C LEU A 99 -16.59 -30.52 -17.23
N ALA A 100 -17.80 -31.06 -17.16
CA ALA A 100 -18.21 -32.22 -17.95
C ALA A 100 -18.19 -31.92 -19.45
N LEU A 101 -18.56 -30.69 -19.85
CA LEU A 101 -18.54 -30.26 -21.25
C LEU A 101 -17.12 -30.07 -21.78
N THR A 102 -16.26 -29.40 -21.00
CA THR A 102 -14.85 -29.19 -21.36
C THR A 102 -14.09 -30.51 -21.42
N THR A 103 -14.34 -31.45 -20.52
CA THR A 103 -13.75 -32.80 -20.61
C THR A 103 -14.22 -33.55 -21.85
N ALA A 104 -15.51 -33.50 -22.19
CA ALA A 104 -16.02 -34.08 -23.44
C ALA A 104 -15.39 -33.42 -24.68
N ALA A 105 -15.23 -32.10 -24.67
CA ALA A 105 -14.59 -31.33 -25.75
C ALA A 105 -13.09 -31.67 -25.91
N ILE A 106 -12.36 -31.84 -24.80
CA ILE A 106 -10.95 -32.26 -24.82
C ILE A 106 -10.81 -33.66 -25.39
N ARG A 107 -11.65 -34.61 -24.93
CA ARG A 107 -11.67 -35.97 -25.47
C ARG A 107 -12.10 -36.01 -26.94
N ARG A 108 -12.91 -35.04 -27.40
CA ARG A 108 -13.23 -34.87 -28.83
C ARG A 108 -12.01 -34.38 -29.63
N LEU A 109 -11.26 -33.40 -29.13
CA LEU A 109 -10.02 -32.94 -29.77
C LEU A 109 -8.96 -34.05 -29.83
N HIS A 110 -8.83 -34.83 -28.76
CA HIS A 110 -7.99 -36.02 -28.71
C HIS A 110 -8.37 -37.05 -29.77
N ASP A 111 -9.64 -37.13 -30.18
CA ASP A 111 -10.08 -38.01 -31.26
C ASP A 111 -9.49 -37.61 -32.63
N THR A 112 -9.07 -36.35 -32.79
CA THR A 112 -8.39 -35.80 -33.99
C THR A 112 -6.88 -35.59 -33.79
N ASP A 113 -6.29 -36.25 -32.78
CA ASP A 113 -4.88 -36.15 -32.39
C ASP A 113 -4.39 -34.72 -32.04
N ARG A 114 -5.32 -33.85 -31.61
CA ARG A 114 -5.02 -32.49 -31.12
C ARG A 114 -5.07 -32.44 -29.59
N SER A 115 -4.24 -31.61 -28.97
CA SER A 115 -4.24 -31.42 -27.51
C SER A 115 -5.46 -30.61 -27.01
N GLY A 116 -5.88 -30.82 -25.76
CA GLY A 116 -6.95 -30.03 -25.14
C GLY A 116 -6.70 -28.51 -25.10
N TRP A 117 -5.45 -28.06 -25.16
CA TRP A 117 -5.06 -26.64 -25.23
C TRP A 117 -5.69 -25.86 -26.40
N TRP A 118 -6.10 -26.54 -27.46
CA TRP A 118 -6.79 -25.90 -28.60
C TRP A 118 -8.15 -25.30 -28.22
N LEU A 119 -8.74 -25.67 -27.07
CA LEU A 119 -9.95 -25.01 -26.54
C LEU A 119 -9.72 -23.60 -25.99
N LEU A 120 -8.47 -23.20 -25.71
CA LEU A 120 -8.17 -21.85 -25.21
C LEU A 120 -8.00 -20.80 -26.32
N LEU A 121 -7.99 -21.22 -27.59
CA LEU A 121 -7.84 -20.31 -28.72
C LEU A 121 -8.85 -19.15 -28.75
N PRO A 122 -10.15 -19.35 -28.46
CA PRO A 122 -11.10 -18.25 -28.40
C PRO A 122 -10.70 -17.19 -27.36
N ILE A 123 -10.09 -17.59 -26.24
CA ILE A 123 -9.65 -16.67 -25.17
C ILE A 123 -8.50 -15.77 -25.66
N ILE A 124 -7.57 -16.32 -26.45
CA ILE A 124 -6.49 -15.54 -27.08
C ILE A 124 -7.08 -14.49 -28.05
N GLY A 125 -8.21 -14.80 -28.68
CA GLY A 125 -8.94 -13.88 -29.56
C GLY A 125 -9.61 -12.69 -28.86
N ILE A 126 -9.69 -12.70 -27.52
CA ILE A 126 -10.27 -11.59 -26.73
C ILE A 126 -9.25 -10.45 -26.57
N ILE A 127 -7.96 -10.75 -26.50
CA ILE A 127 -6.89 -9.76 -26.27
C ILE A 127 -6.93 -8.62 -27.32
N PRO A 128 -7.10 -8.88 -28.63
CA PRO A 128 -7.17 -7.82 -29.63
C PRO A 128 -8.46 -6.98 -29.57
N ILE A 129 -9.52 -7.43 -28.89
CA ILE A 129 -10.77 -6.66 -28.72
C ILE A 129 -10.52 -5.41 -27.88
N PHE A 130 -9.67 -5.51 -26.86
CA PHE A 130 -9.25 -4.38 -26.01
C PHE A 130 -8.37 -3.37 -26.75
N ILE A 131 -7.73 -3.77 -27.84
CA ILE A 131 -6.90 -2.88 -28.67
C ILE A 131 -7.75 -2.24 -29.77
N ASN A 132 -8.62 -3.02 -30.42
CA ASN A 132 -9.55 -2.54 -31.42
C ASN A 132 -10.78 -3.47 -31.52
N PHE A 133 -11.95 -2.94 -31.15
CA PHE A 133 -13.17 -3.72 -31.03
C PHE A 133 -13.56 -4.47 -32.31
N ILE A 134 -13.52 -3.82 -33.48
CA ILE A 134 -13.97 -4.41 -34.75
C ILE A 134 -13.02 -5.51 -35.23
N TYR A 135 -11.71 -5.23 -35.25
CA TYR A 135 -10.72 -6.22 -35.68
C TYR A 135 -10.59 -7.38 -34.69
N GLY A 136 -10.66 -7.09 -33.40
CA GLY A 136 -10.66 -8.10 -32.35
C GLY A 136 -11.89 -9.01 -32.43
N LEU A 137 -13.08 -8.45 -32.67
CA LEU A 137 -14.30 -9.22 -32.82
C LEU A 137 -14.24 -10.16 -34.04
N LEU A 138 -13.76 -9.65 -35.20
CA LEU A 138 -13.56 -10.48 -36.40
C LEU A 138 -12.54 -11.60 -36.17
N PHE A 139 -11.44 -11.31 -35.46
CA PHE A 139 -10.42 -12.30 -35.14
C PHE A 139 -10.91 -13.36 -34.14
N PHE A 140 -11.67 -12.95 -33.12
CA PHE A 140 -12.35 -13.84 -32.18
C PHE A 140 -13.32 -14.78 -32.90
N ILE A 141 -14.17 -14.24 -33.78
CA ILE A 141 -15.12 -15.04 -34.59
C ILE A 141 -14.36 -16.03 -35.48
N PHE A 142 -13.26 -15.62 -36.11
CA PHE A 142 -12.43 -16.50 -36.93
C PHE A 142 -11.85 -17.69 -36.12
N LEU A 143 -11.31 -17.43 -34.93
CA LEU A 143 -10.78 -18.49 -34.06
C LEU A 143 -11.87 -19.42 -33.53
N LEU A 144 -13.06 -18.88 -33.23
CA LEU A 144 -14.22 -19.66 -32.82
C LEU A 144 -14.72 -20.56 -33.95
N LEU A 145 -14.78 -20.06 -35.18
CA LEU A 145 -15.12 -20.84 -36.38
C LEU A 145 -14.09 -21.95 -36.63
N MET A 146 -12.80 -21.65 -36.48
CA MET A 146 -11.73 -22.65 -36.59
C MET A 146 -11.87 -23.77 -35.55
N MET A 147 -12.14 -23.41 -34.30
CA MET A 147 -12.40 -24.39 -33.23
C MET A 147 -13.62 -25.25 -33.53
N PHE A 148 -14.71 -24.64 -34.00
CA PHE A 148 -15.92 -25.35 -34.38
C PHE A 148 -15.66 -26.38 -35.49
N ILE A 149 -14.86 -26.02 -36.49
CA ILE A 149 -14.42 -26.94 -37.56
C ILE A 149 -13.66 -28.14 -36.95
N PHE A 150 -12.76 -27.92 -35.99
CA PHE A 150 -12.01 -29.01 -35.36
C PHE A 150 -12.89 -30.02 -34.62
N LEU A 151 -13.98 -29.57 -33.99
CA LEU A 151 -14.93 -30.43 -33.30
C LEU A 151 -15.82 -31.23 -34.26
N LEU A 152 -16.04 -30.73 -35.49
CA LEU A 152 -16.80 -31.40 -36.56
C LEU A 152 -16.01 -32.47 -37.32
N LEU A 153 -14.70 -32.32 -37.46
CA LEU A 153 -13.85 -33.25 -38.23
C LEU A 153 -14.01 -34.70 -37.76
N GLU A 154 -13.83 -35.65 -38.68
CA GLU A 154 -13.84 -37.09 -38.35
C GLU A 154 -12.59 -37.39 -37.52
N GLY A 155 -12.68 -38.25 -36.51
CA GLY A 155 -11.50 -38.62 -35.74
C GLY A 155 -10.71 -39.77 -36.38
N ASP A 156 -9.51 -40.03 -35.87
CA ASP A 156 -8.63 -41.07 -36.40
C ASP A 156 -9.23 -42.48 -36.25
N ASN A 157 -9.04 -43.34 -37.24
CA ASN A 157 -9.53 -44.73 -37.22
C ASN A 157 -8.53 -45.71 -36.59
N ARG A 158 -7.41 -45.21 -36.06
CA ARG A 158 -6.38 -46.00 -35.39
C ARG A 158 -6.15 -45.46 -33.98
N ARG A 159 -5.52 -46.26 -33.13
CA ARG A 159 -5.02 -45.81 -31.83
C ARG A 159 -4.04 -44.65 -32.02
N ASN A 160 -4.26 -43.55 -31.31
CA ASN A 160 -3.38 -42.37 -31.32
C ASN A 160 -2.74 -42.16 -29.94
N ARG A 161 -2.03 -41.04 -29.75
CA ARG A 161 -1.30 -40.75 -28.50
C ARG A 161 -2.20 -40.63 -27.25
N PHE A 162 -3.51 -40.48 -27.45
CA PHE A 162 -4.50 -40.24 -26.39
C PHE A 162 -5.38 -41.47 -26.06
N GLY A 163 -5.31 -42.56 -26.84
CA GLY A 163 -6.01 -43.82 -26.53
C GLY A 163 -6.50 -44.62 -27.74
N SER A 164 -7.11 -45.77 -27.46
CA SER A 164 -7.84 -46.63 -28.41
C SER A 164 -9.08 -45.94 -28.99
N VAL A 165 -9.62 -46.49 -30.07
CA VAL A 165 -10.81 -45.93 -30.75
C VAL A 165 -12.02 -45.96 -29.78
N PRO A 166 -12.90 -44.94 -29.75
CA PRO A 166 -14.05 -44.91 -28.84
C PRO A 166 -15.02 -46.07 -29.14
N ASP A 167 -15.54 -46.74 -28.12
CA ASP A 167 -16.36 -47.96 -28.21
C ASP A 167 -17.89 -47.72 -28.17
N ASN A 168 -18.33 -46.48 -27.90
CA ASN A 168 -19.73 -46.04 -27.82
C ASN A 168 -20.65 -46.80 -26.83
N ASN A 169 -20.09 -47.60 -25.92
CA ASN A 169 -20.87 -48.33 -24.91
C ASN A 169 -21.04 -47.47 -23.65
N PRO A 170 -22.29 -47.17 -23.22
CA PRO A 170 -22.49 -46.41 -21.99
C PRO A 170 -22.09 -47.26 -20.77
N PRO A 171 -21.54 -46.64 -19.71
CA PRO A 171 -21.17 -47.35 -18.49
C PRO A 171 -22.41 -48.00 -17.85
N ASN A 172 -22.26 -49.17 -17.21
CA ASN A 172 -23.40 -49.92 -16.65
C ASN A 172 -24.07 -49.23 -15.44
N ALA A 173 -23.32 -48.52 -14.59
CA ALA A 173 -23.81 -47.90 -13.34
C ALA A 173 -24.82 -46.75 -13.56
N SER A 174 -25.92 -46.65 -12.80
CA SER A 174 -26.94 -45.60 -13.00
C SER A 174 -26.43 -44.19 -12.64
N ILE A 175 -26.95 -43.13 -13.27
CA ILE A 175 -26.57 -41.72 -12.96
C ILE A 175 -26.76 -41.42 -11.46
N LYS A 176 -27.82 -42.00 -10.88
CA LYS A 176 -28.11 -41.94 -9.45
C LYS A 176 -26.98 -42.56 -8.63
N GLU A 177 -26.56 -43.79 -8.94
CA GLU A 177 -25.42 -44.45 -8.26
C GLU A 177 -24.12 -43.66 -8.37
N ILE A 178 -23.85 -43.06 -9.53
CA ILE A 178 -22.62 -42.30 -9.76
C ILE A 178 -22.59 -41.04 -8.90
N ILE A 179 -23.67 -40.26 -8.89
CA ILE A 179 -23.79 -39.03 -8.10
C ILE A 179 -23.79 -39.36 -6.59
N PHE A 180 -24.52 -40.39 -6.16
CA PHE A 180 -24.53 -40.81 -4.75
C PHE A 180 -23.20 -41.45 -4.31
N SER A 181 -22.38 -41.97 -5.23
CA SER A 181 -21.04 -42.45 -4.90
C SER A 181 -20.01 -41.33 -4.71
N PHE A 182 -20.31 -40.09 -5.13
CA PHE A 182 -19.36 -38.98 -5.03
C PHE A 182 -19.04 -38.59 -3.57
N PRO A 183 -20.02 -38.39 -2.67
CA PRO A 183 -19.76 -38.20 -1.25
C PRO A 183 -18.94 -39.34 -0.66
N ASP A 184 -19.28 -40.59 -0.98
CA ASP A 184 -18.55 -41.76 -0.50
C ASP A 184 -17.10 -41.78 -1.00
N ASN A 185 -16.87 -41.47 -2.28
CA ASN A 185 -15.53 -41.36 -2.86
C ASN A 185 -14.71 -40.22 -2.26
N MET A 186 -15.34 -39.08 -1.97
CA MET A 186 -14.71 -37.93 -1.30
C MET A 186 -14.37 -38.26 0.15
N VAL A 187 -15.28 -38.89 0.89
CA VAL A 187 -15.05 -39.35 2.26
C VAL A 187 -13.97 -40.43 2.31
N MET A 188 -13.96 -41.38 1.36
CA MET A 188 -12.90 -42.38 1.25
C MET A 188 -11.55 -41.73 0.93
N SER A 189 -11.52 -40.75 0.03
CA SER A 189 -10.29 -40.01 -0.32
C SER A 189 -9.81 -39.16 0.86
N ALA A 190 -10.71 -38.53 1.61
CA ALA A 190 -10.39 -37.78 2.83
C ALA A 190 -9.87 -38.71 3.94
N LYS A 191 -10.46 -39.89 4.12
CA LYS A 191 -9.96 -40.92 5.04
C LYS A 191 -8.59 -41.45 4.62
N SER A 192 -8.36 -41.66 3.32
CA SER A 192 -7.05 -42.03 2.76
C SER A 192 -6.01 -40.95 3.06
N ALA A 193 -6.35 -39.68 2.80
CA ALA A 193 -5.52 -38.52 3.09
C ALA A 193 -5.16 -38.45 4.58
N TRP A 194 -6.15 -38.65 5.46
CA TRP A 194 -5.98 -38.63 6.91
C TRP A 194 -5.16 -39.79 7.44
N LYS A 195 -5.12 -40.94 6.75
CA LYS A 195 -4.26 -42.07 7.09
C LYS A 195 -2.81 -41.82 6.67
N GLY A 196 -2.62 -41.13 5.53
CA GLY A 196 -1.33 -40.68 5.03
C GLY A 196 -0.92 -39.27 5.51
N ARG A 197 -0.99 -38.96 6.81
CA ARG A 197 -0.80 -37.57 7.30
C ARG A 197 0.54 -36.97 6.87
N GLU A 198 1.63 -37.73 6.93
CA GLU A 198 2.98 -37.22 6.62
C GLU A 198 3.13 -36.82 5.14
N ARG A 199 2.44 -37.51 4.20
CA ARG A 199 2.46 -37.19 2.75
C ARG A 199 1.52 -36.05 2.38
N VAL A 200 0.42 -35.93 3.11
CA VAL A 200 -0.63 -34.94 2.85
C VAL A 200 -0.25 -33.55 3.38
N LEU A 201 0.46 -33.51 4.51
CA LEU A 201 0.84 -32.27 5.18
C LEU A 201 1.72 -31.37 4.29
N ALA A 202 2.58 -31.96 3.44
CA ALA A 202 3.43 -31.19 2.54
C ALA A 202 2.64 -30.48 1.41
N VAL A 203 1.66 -31.17 0.81
CA VAL A 203 0.78 -30.58 -0.20
C VAL A 203 -0.14 -29.54 0.44
N PHE A 204 -0.71 -29.88 1.61
CA PHE A 204 -1.52 -28.96 2.40
C PHE A 204 -0.76 -27.67 2.71
N ALA A 205 0.45 -27.76 3.27
CA ALA A 205 1.26 -26.59 3.63
C ALA A 205 1.57 -25.71 2.42
N GLY A 206 1.87 -26.30 1.27
CA GLY A 206 2.11 -25.54 0.03
C GLY A 206 0.89 -24.78 -0.47
N VAL A 207 -0.28 -25.44 -0.52
CA VAL A 207 -1.54 -24.79 -0.97
C VAL A 207 -2.03 -23.78 0.07
N PHE A 208 -1.94 -24.12 1.35
CA PHE A 208 -2.25 -23.24 2.47
C PHE A 208 -1.46 -21.94 2.39
N LEU A 209 -0.14 -22.03 2.26
CA LEU A 209 0.75 -20.86 2.20
C LEU A 209 0.49 -20.04 0.94
N ALA A 210 0.34 -20.68 -0.23
CA ALA A 210 0.02 -19.98 -1.47
C ALA A 210 -1.31 -19.23 -1.39
N SER A 211 -2.35 -19.85 -0.82
CA SER A 211 -3.63 -19.19 -0.61
C SER A 211 -3.54 -18.07 0.41
N LEU A 212 -2.87 -18.29 1.55
CA LEU A 212 -2.67 -17.29 2.59
C LEU A 212 -2.00 -16.04 2.01
N VAL A 213 -0.84 -16.20 1.35
CA VAL A 213 -0.08 -15.09 0.79
C VAL A 213 -0.88 -14.33 -0.27
N ILE A 214 -1.42 -15.01 -1.28
CA ILE A 214 -2.11 -14.34 -2.39
C ILE A 214 -3.37 -13.61 -1.88
N THR A 215 -4.13 -14.24 -0.99
CA THR A 215 -5.32 -13.61 -0.40
C THR A 215 -4.93 -12.42 0.46
N THR A 216 -3.93 -12.53 1.33
CA THR A 216 -3.53 -11.40 2.16
C THR A 216 -3.02 -10.23 1.33
N VAL A 217 -2.22 -10.47 0.28
CA VAL A 217 -1.72 -9.39 -0.59
C VAL A 217 -2.85 -8.65 -1.29
N LEU A 218 -3.79 -9.37 -1.90
CA LEU A 218 -4.90 -8.75 -2.62
C LEU A 218 -5.87 -8.04 -1.66
N ALA A 219 -6.13 -8.62 -0.50
CA ALA A 219 -7.00 -8.00 0.51
C ALA A 219 -6.33 -6.80 1.19
N TYR A 220 -5.02 -6.87 1.44
CA TYR A 220 -4.24 -5.76 2.00
C TYR A 220 -4.19 -4.57 1.05
N SER A 221 -3.90 -4.80 -0.24
CA SER A 221 -3.92 -3.74 -1.26
C SER A 221 -5.30 -3.08 -1.40
N ALA A 222 -6.38 -3.87 -1.35
CA ALA A 222 -7.74 -3.34 -1.34
C ALA A 222 -8.04 -2.53 -0.06
N GLY A 223 -7.63 -3.05 1.10
CA GLY A 223 -7.80 -2.39 2.40
C GLY A 223 -6.99 -1.09 2.50
N LEU A 224 -5.74 -1.07 2.04
CA LEU A 224 -4.89 0.12 2.00
C LEU A 224 -5.50 1.19 1.10
N SER A 225 -6.03 0.79 -0.06
CA SER A 225 -6.73 1.72 -0.95
C SER A 225 -7.96 2.36 -0.29
N GLY A 226 -8.71 1.58 0.49
CA GLY A 226 -9.85 2.08 1.27
C GLY A 226 -9.44 3.00 2.43
N ALA A 227 -8.42 2.60 3.21
CA ALA A 227 -7.89 3.40 4.31
C ALA A 227 -7.33 4.74 3.82
N PHE A 228 -6.60 4.71 2.70
CA PHE A 228 -6.06 5.90 2.07
C PHE A 228 -7.16 6.84 1.55
N LEU A 229 -8.23 6.29 0.95
CA LEU A 229 -9.38 7.10 0.56
C LEU A 229 -10.03 7.75 1.78
N GLN A 230 -10.27 7.00 2.86
CA GLN A 230 -10.86 7.55 4.08
C GLN A 230 -9.97 8.61 4.74
N PHE A 231 -8.66 8.37 4.81
CA PHE A 231 -7.69 9.35 5.29
C PHE A 231 -7.71 10.63 4.43
N SER A 232 -7.72 10.49 3.11
CA SER A 232 -7.77 11.65 2.20
C SER A 232 -9.08 12.42 2.30
N LEU A 233 -10.19 11.76 2.66
CA LEU A 233 -11.48 12.42 2.87
C LEU A 233 -11.60 13.05 4.26
N GLN A 234 -10.73 12.72 5.22
CA GLN A 234 -10.80 13.29 6.58
C GLN A 234 -10.66 14.82 6.59
N GLU A 235 -9.91 15.38 5.65
CA GLU A 235 -9.75 16.84 5.50
C GLU A 235 -11.02 17.52 4.94
N GLU A 236 -11.89 16.77 4.28
CA GLU A 236 -13.16 17.25 3.74
C GLU A 236 -14.28 17.12 4.77
N VAL A 237 -14.87 18.25 5.17
CA VAL A 237 -16.01 18.24 6.10
C VAL A 237 -17.31 17.88 5.37
N PHE A 238 -17.50 18.43 4.17
CA PHE A 238 -18.64 18.14 3.29
C PHE A 238 -18.23 17.11 2.24
N ASP A 239 -19.07 16.09 2.06
CA ASP A 239 -18.89 15.05 1.04
C ASP A 239 -19.58 15.43 -0.28
N GLY A 240 -20.66 16.21 -0.19
CA GLY A 240 -21.41 16.71 -1.34
C GLY A 240 -21.91 18.12 -1.14
N LYS A 241 -22.14 18.82 -2.24
CA LYS A 241 -22.80 20.13 -2.30
C LYS A 241 -24.05 20.01 -3.17
N VAL A 242 -25.22 20.31 -2.60
CA VAL A 242 -26.47 20.37 -3.36
C VAL A 242 -26.85 21.81 -3.63
N ASP A 243 -26.94 22.12 -4.92
CA ASP A 243 -27.33 23.41 -5.46
C ASP A 243 -28.70 23.33 -6.11
N PHE A 244 -29.32 24.48 -6.40
CA PHE A 244 -30.48 24.53 -7.28
C PHE A 244 -30.08 24.18 -8.72
N ALA A 245 -30.90 23.37 -9.41
CA ALA A 245 -30.61 22.90 -10.77
C ALA A 245 -30.45 24.05 -11.79
N ASP A 246 -31.34 25.04 -11.77
CA ASP A 246 -31.31 26.19 -12.69
C ASP A 246 -30.64 27.42 -12.09
N ASP A 247 -30.02 28.27 -12.92
CA ASP A 247 -29.49 29.58 -12.53
C ASP A 247 -30.62 30.55 -12.08
N PRO A 248 -30.33 31.55 -11.22
CA PRO A 248 -31.33 32.55 -10.81
C PRO A 248 -31.82 33.40 -12.01
N GLY A 249 -33.14 33.51 -12.19
CA GLY A 249 -33.73 34.31 -13.27
C GLY A 249 -35.25 34.22 -13.37
N SER A 250 -35.85 35.03 -14.25
CA SER A 250 -37.32 35.06 -14.46
C SER A 250 -37.88 33.81 -15.13
N GLU A 251 -37.02 32.97 -15.70
CA GLU A 251 -37.35 31.71 -16.36
C GLU A 251 -36.93 30.48 -15.54
N ALA A 252 -36.44 30.67 -14.30
CA ALA A 252 -35.97 29.56 -13.46
C ALA A 252 -37.15 28.71 -12.94
N GLU A 253 -37.12 27.40 -13.22
CA GLU A 253 -38.10 26.44 -12.71
C GLU A 253 -37.52 25.69 -11.49
N GLY A 254 -38.38 25.30 -10.54
CA GLY A 254 -37.96 24.49 -9.39
C GLY A 254 -37.03 25.16 -8.37
N ARG A 255 -37.05 26.50 -8.27
CA ARG A 255 -36.32 27.26 -7.23
C ARG A 255 -37.26 27.82 -6.16
N THR A 256 -36.74 27.99 -4.94
CA THR A 256 -37.41 28.71 -3.84
C THR A 256 -36.52 29.85 -3.34
N ASN A 257 -37.15 30.90 -2.83
CA ASN A 257 -36.50 32.02 -2.15
C ASN A 257 -36.78 32.01 -0.62
N ASP A 258 -37.45 30.96 -0.14
CA ASP A 258 -37.71 30.72 1.27
C ASP A 258 -36.65 29.76 1.82
N SER A 259 -35.82 30.23 2.76
CA SER A 259 -34.73 29.47 3.36
C SER A 259 -35.23 28.26 4.15
N ALA A 260 -36.37 28.38 4.83
CA ALA A 260 -36.94 27.28 5.60
C ALA A 260 -37.45 26.16 4.67
N MET A 261 -37.93 26.54 3.48
CA MET A 261 -38.32 25.56 2.47
C MET A 261 -37.11 24.88 1.85
N TRP A 262 -36.02 25.61 1.60
CA TRP A 262 -34.78 25.02 1.12
C TRP A 262 -34.16 24.07 2.15
N GLU A 263 -34.21 24.42 3.43
CA GLU A 263 -33.78 23.56 4.53
C GLU A 263 -34.67 22.32 4.69
N SER A 264 -35.97 22.38 4.36
CA SER A 264 -36.83 21.18 4.38
C SER A 264 -36.43 20.10 3.38
N VAL A 265 -35.78 20.46 2.26
CA VAL A 265 -35.21 19.49 1.30
C VAL A 265 -34.17 18.62 1.98
N CYS A 266 -33.39 19.19 2.90
CA CYS A 266 -32.41 18.49 3.70
C CYS A 266 -33.04 17.38 4.57
N THR A 267 -34.24 17.61 5.10
CA THR A 267 -34.99 16.59 5.88
C THR A 267 -35.49 15.44 5.00
N GLU A 268 -35.71 15.68 3.70
CA GLU A 268 -36.04 14.63 2.73
C GLU A 268 -34.77 13.86 2.30
N LEU A 269 -33.64 14.55 2.13
CA LEU A 269 -32.35 13.95 1.78
C LEU A 269 -31.81 12.99 2.85
N VAL A 270 -31.87 13.36 4.14
CA VAL A 270 -31.41 12.51 5.26
C VAL A 270 -32.28 11.25 5.45
N GLN A 271 -33.41 11.11 4.74
CA GLN A 271 -34.18 9.86 4.72
C GLN A 271 -33.56 8.78 3.82
N MET A 272 -32.62 9.16 2.95
CA MET A 272 -31.83 8.23 2.15
C MET A 272 -30.79 7.56 3.05
N GLU A 273 -30.62 6.24 2.95
CA GLU A 273 -29.68 5.49 3.81
C GLU A 273 -28.22 5.90 3.55
N GLU A 274 -27.94 6.48 2.37
CA GLU A 274 -26.62 6.91 1.93
C GLU A 274 -26.18 8.27 2.52
N ILE A 275 -27.12 9.10 2.98
CA ILE A 275 -26.86 10.44 3.50
C ILE A 275 -26.92 10.40 5.03
N SER A 276 -25.79 10.63 5.70
CA SER A 276 -25.71 10.62 7.16
C SER A 276 -26.27 11.90 7.77
N ASP A 277 -26.00 13.03 7.13
CA ASP A 277 -26.34 14.35 7.66
C ASP A 277 -26.39 15.41 6.56
N CYS A 278 -27.08 16.51 6.82
CA CYS A 278 -27.20 17.60 5.87
C CYS A 278 -27.51 18.91 6.61
N GLY A 279 -27.04 20.04 6.07
CA GLY A 279 -27.46 21.36 6.57
C GLY A 279 -27.34 22.48 5.55
N LEU A 280 -28.07 23.56 5.81
CA LEU A 280 -28.06 24.77 4.98
C LEU A 280 -26.77 25.58 5.20
N VAL A 281 -26.16 26.02 4.10
CA VAL A 281 -24.98 26.88 4.13
C VAL A 281 -25.14 28.05 3.18
N TYR A 282 -24.94 29.27 3.70
CA TYR A 282 -24.68 30.45 2.87
C TYR A 282 -23.18 30.64 2.74
N GLY A 283 -22.63 30.55 1.54
CA GLY A 283 -21.17 30.62 1.41
C GLY A 283 -20.63 30.74 0.00
N ARG A 284 -21.14 30.02 -0.99
CA ARG A 284 -20.64 30.08 -2.37
C ARG A 284 -21.79 29.92 -3.35
N GLN A 285 -21.69 30.60 -4.49
CA GLN A 285 -22.67 30.46 -5.57
C GLN A 285 -22.81 29.01 -6.06
N GLY A 286 -23.98 28.68 -6.61
CA GLY A 286 -24.27 27.38 -7.19
C GLY A 286 -23.27 26.99 -8.28
N VAL A 287 -22.86 25.72 -8.28
CA VAL A 287 -21.94 25.15 -9.27
C VAL A 287 -22.75 24.20 -10.15
N ARG A 288 -22.77 24.42 -11.46
CA ARG A 288 -23.58 23.67 -12.43
C ARG A 288 -22.73 23.17 -13.58
N VAL A 289 -21.67 22.45 -13.27
CA VAL A 289 -20.69 21.98 -14.26
C VAL A 289 -20.45 20.48 -14.13
N ASN A 290 -20.15 19.84 -15.27
CA ASN A 290 -19.92 18.40 -15.32
C ASN A 290 -18.50 17.98 -14.87
N GLY A 291 -17.67 18.91 -14.41
CA GLY A 291 -16.31 18.60 -13.97
C GLY A 291 -15.52 19.80 -13.45
N PHE A 292 -14.47 19.48 -12.70
CA PHE A 292 -13.63 20.43 -11.97
C PHE A 292 -12.85 21.44 -12.85
N PHE A 293 -12.58 21.10 -14.11
CA PHE A 293 -11.79 21.92 -15.05
C PHE A 293 -12.65 22.57 -16.15
N ASP A 294 -13.96 22.66 -15.95
CA ASP A 294 -14.84 23.39 -16.87
C ASP A 294 -14.63 24.90 -16.73
N GLU A 295 -14.71 25.66 -17.82
CA GLU A 295 -14.56 27.14 -17.79
C GLU A 295 -15.64 27.79 -16.90
N GLY A 296 -16.80 27.14 -16.76
CA GLY A 296 -17.88 27.55 -15.88
C GLY A 296 -17.58 27.41 -14.38
N PHE A 297 -16.49 26.75 -13.98
CA PHE A 297 -16.15 26.52 -12.56
C PHE A 297 -15.55 27.76 -11.86
N PHE A 298 -14.99 28.71 -12.64
CA PHE A 298 -14.37 29.93 -12.11
C PHE A 298 -15.39 31.06 -11.84
N VAL A 299 -16.59 30.96 -12.41
CA VAL A 299 -17.65 31.96 -12.29
C VAL A 299 -18.29 31.98 -10.90
N PRO A 300 -18.65 30.84 -10.28
CA PRO A 300 -19.26 30.84 -8.95
C PRO A 300 -18.28 31.29 -7.88
N GLN A 301 -18.55 32.42 -7.24
CA GLN A 301 -17.68 33.04 -6.24
C GLN A 301 -18.16 32.79 -4.80
N PRO A 302 -17.25 32.73 -3.81
CA PRO A 302 -17.59 32.63 -2.40
C PRO A 302 -18.00 33.98 -1.79
N LEU A 303 -18.55 33.94 -0.58
CA LEU A 303 -18.65 35.07 0.33
C LEU A 303 -17.27 35.31 0.96
N ASN A 304 -16.83 36.57 0.95
CA ASN A 304 -15.50 36.95 1.44
C ASN A 304 -15.59 37.93 2.60
N VAL A 305 -14.70 37.78 3.58
CA VAL A 305 -14.54 38.77 4.65
C VAL A 305 -13.87 40.02 4.10
N VAL A 306 -14.40 41.19 4.45
CA VAL A 306 -13.86 42.49 4.03
C VAL A 306 -13.17 43.18 5.20
N GLU A 307 -13.87 43.28 6.33
CA GLU A 307 -13.35 43.94 7.53
C GLU A 307 -14.05 43.41 8.78
N VAL A 308 -13.35 43.46 9.91
CA VAL A 308 -13.89 43.17 11.24
C VAL A 308 -13.54 44.34 12.15
N SER A 309 -14.51 44.77 12.95
CA SER A 309 -14.35 45.82 13.95
C SER A 309 -14.84 45.32 15.30
N SER A 310 -14.01 45.49 16.32
CA SER A 310 -14.27 45.01 17.67
C SER A 310 -13.54 45.85 18.71
N SER A 311 -14.12 45.91 19.90
CA SER A 311 -13.50 46.42 21.13
C SER A 311 -12.54 45.42 21.79
N THR A 312 -12.53 44.16 21.34
CA THR A 312 -11.63 43.09 21.78
C THR A 312 -10.77 42.59 20.61
N GLY A 313 -9.47 42.40 20.87
CA GLY A 313 -8.47 42.02 19.86
C GLY A 313 -7.94 43.18 19.00
N ASP A 314 -6.85 42.93 18.28
CA ASP A 314 -6.25 43.85 17.31
C ASP A 314 -6.52 43.39 15.86
N TRP A 315 -7.72 43.71 15.37
CA TRP A 315 -8.16 43.37 14.02
C TRP A 315 -7.47 44.20 12.93
N SER A 316 -6.69 45.22 13.28
CA SER A 316 -5.98 46.05 12.31
C SER A 316 -4.76 45.35 11.70
N ASN A 317 -4.24 44.34 12.39
CA ASN A 317 -3.11 43.52 11.97
C ASN A 317 -3.52 42.28 11.14
N VAL A 318 -4.83 42.02 11.01
CA VAL A 318 -5.35 40.87 10.27
C VAL A 318 -5.47 41.21 8.78
N SER A 319 -4.77 40.46 7.94
CA SER A 319 -4.95 40.51 6.49
C SER A 319 -6.04 39.52 6.05
N TRP A 320 -6.96 39.98 5.20
CA TRP A 320 -8.02 39.16 4.60
C TRP A 320 -7.66 38.62 3.22
N GLU A 321 -6.50 39.02 2.69
CA GLU A 321 -5.88 38.38 1.54
C GLU A 321 -5.44 36.96 1.92
N TYR A 322 -5.72 36.00 1.06
CA TYR A 322 -5.46 34.58 1.26
C TYR A 322 -4.77 33.96 0.02
N PRO A 323 -3.54 34.38 -0.29
CA PRO A 323 -2.78 33.89 -1.45
C PRO A 323 -2.51 32.38 -1.39
N GLU A 324 -2.51 31.76 -0.20
CA GLU A 324 -2.34 30.32 -0.08
C GLU A 324 -3.49 29.53 -0.73
N ALA A 325 -4.72 30.10 -0.74
CA ALA A 325 -5.85 29.53 -1.48
C ALA A 325 -5.62 29.51 -2.98
N PHE A 326 -4.90 30.52 -3.45
CA PHE A 326 -4.56 30.71 -4.84
C PHE A 326 -3.37 29.84 -5.26
N ASP A 327 -2.29 29.81 -4.48
CA ASP A 327 -1.07 29.03 -4.80
C ASP A 327 -1.32 27.52 -4.81
N SER A 328 -2.31 27.07 -4.04
CA SER A 328 -2.63 25.64 -3.85
C SER A 328 -3.88 25.18 -4.62
N GLY A 329 -4.49 26.04 -5.45
CA GLY A 329 -5.77 25.75 -6.10
C GLY A 329 -5.98 26.50 -7.42
N PRO A 330 -7.09 26.23 -8.13
CA PRO A 330 -7.52 27.06 -9.26
C PRO A 330 -7.70 28.52 -8.82
N PRO A 331 -7.48 29.50 -9.71
CA PRO A 331 -7.52 30.95 -9.41
C PRO A 331 -8.95 31.49 -9.20
N ILE A 332 -9.68 30.91 -8.25
CA ILE A 332 -11.10 31.21 -7.98
C ILE A 332 -11.22 32.47 -7.13
N ASN A 333 -10.49 32.51 -6.01
CA ASN A 333 -10.62 33.53 -4.97
C ASN A 333 -9.30 33.73 -4.25
N ASP A 334 -8.93 34.98 -4.02
CA ASP A 334 -7.71 35.42 -3.33
C ASP A 334 -8.00 35.98 -1.93
N LYS A 335 -9.26 35.98 -1.48
CA LYS A 335 -9.68 36.51 -0.17
C LYS A 335 -10.10 35.41 0.80
N ARG A 336 -10.21 35.74 2.08
CA ARG A 336 -10.65 34.80 3.12
C ARG A 336 -12.16 34.53 3.01
N PRO A 337 -12.60 33.27 2.82
CA PRO A 337 -14.02 32.96 2.71
C PRO A 337 -14.72 32.96 4.08
N ILE A 338 -16.03 33.22 4.06
CA ILE A 338 -16.93 33.10 5.22
C ILE A 338 -18.14 32.23 4.87
N ARG A 339 -18.61 31.44 5.84
CA ARG A 339 -19.81 30.60 5.71
C ARG A 339 -20.76 30.84 6.87
N PHE A 340 -22.04 30.94 6.56
CA PHE A 340 -23.11 30.96 7.55
C PHE A 340 -23.83 29.62 7.55
N TYR A 341 -23.89 28.97 8.71
CA TYR A 341 -24.42 27.63 8.90
C TYR A 341 -25.80 27.68 9.55
N GLY A 342 -26.77 27.04 8.89
CA GLY A 342 -28.11 26.75 9.40
C GLY A 342 -28.14 25.55 10.35
N ASP A 343 -29.32 24.99 10.59
CA ASP A 343 -29.55 24.15 11.77
C ASP A 343 -28.76 22.83 11.73
N GLY A 344 -28.82 22.10 10.61
CA GLY A 344 -28.24 20.75 10.47
C GLY A 344 -26.71 20.65 10.33
N ILE A 345 -25.96 21.73 10.58
CA ILE A 345 -24.48 21.69 10.58
C ILE A 345 -23.91 21.63 12.00
N TRP A 346 -24.67 22.08 12.99
CA TRP A 346 -24.16 22.26 14.35
C TRP A 346 -24.18 20.96 15.16
N ASP A 347 -25.03 20.01 14.80
CA ASP A 347 -25.14 18.69 15.40
C ASP A 347 -24.87 17.58 14.38
N GLY A 348 -25.13 16.32 14.74
CA GLY A 348 -24.95 15.18 13.83
C GLY A 348 -23.51 14.89 13.42
N ASP A 349 -23.35 14.24 12.27
CA ASP A 349 -22.05 13.86 11.69
C ASP A 349 -21.29 15.11 11.21
N LEU A 350 -21.98 16.12 10.64
CA LEU A 350 -21.36 17.38 10.24
C LEU A 350 -20.84 18.16 11.45
N GLY A 351 -21.60 18.19 12.54
CA GLY A 351 -21.18 18.80 13.81
C GLY A 351 -19.97 18.09 14.43
N GLU A 352 -19.95 16.76 14.45
CA GLU A 352 -18.80 15.98 14.94
C GLU A 352 -17.53 16.22 14.09
N ARG A 353 -17.65 16.23 12.76
CA ARG A 353 -16.54 16.52 11.84
C ARG A 353 -15.96 17.92 12.05
N HIS A 354 -16.82 18.91 12.25
CA HIS A 354 -16.39 20.27 12.59
C HIS A 354 -15.74 20.35 13.98
N ALA A 355 -16.31 19.67 14.97
CA ALA A 355 -15.81 19.64 16.34
C ALA A 355 -14.42 19.00 16.46
N ASN A 356 -14.12 17.98 15.65
CA ASN A 356 -12.82 17.30 15.65
C ASN A 356 -11.63 18.24 15.34
N ARG A 357 -11.89 19.38 14.70
CA ARG A 357 -10.86 20.37 14.35
C ARG A 357 -10.78 21.51 15.36
N VAL A 358 -11.70 21.59 16.32
CA VAL A 358 -11.70 22.63 17.35
C VAL A 358 -10.55 22.39 18.31
N ILE A 359 -9.71 23.40 18.46
CA ILE A 359 -8.60 23.39 19.42
C ILE A 359 -9.01 24.10 20.72
N TYR A 360 -9.78 25.20 20.62
CA TYR A 360 -10.25 25.97 21.78
C TYR A 360 -11.74 26.19 21.78
N GLY A 361 -12.30 26.19 22.99
CA GLY A 361 -13.73 26.32 23.20
C GLY A 361 -14.40 24.99 22.94
N SER A 362 -15.69 25.05 22.63
CA SER A 362 -16.45 23.88 22.26
C SER A 362 -17.26 24.23 21.04
N TRP A 363 -17.27 23.32 20.06
CA TRP A 363 -18.27 23.39 19.01
C TRP A 363 -19.67 23.45 19.66
N PRO A 364 -20.54 24.39 19.26
CA PRO A 364 -21.89 24.48 19.80
C PRO A 364 -22.62 23.13 19.69
N SER A 365 -23.34 22.73 20.74
CA SER A 365 -23.93 21.38 20.78
C SER A 365 -25.19 21.21 19.92
N SER A 366 -25.81 22.32 19.53
CA SER A 366 -26.98 22.36 18.65
C SER A 366 -27.11 23.74 18.01
N SER A 367 -27.99 23.88 17.02
CA SER A 367 -28.23 25.16 16.37
C SER A 367 -28.82 26.21 17.32
N GLU A 368 -29.66 25.80 18.29
CA GLU A 368 -30.22 26.72 19.28
C GLU A 368 -29.15 27.29 20.23
N ASP A 369 -28.13 26.49 20.55
CA ASP A 369 -26.98 26.97 21.34
C ASP A 369 -26.10 27.93 20.53
N ALA A 370 -25.92 27.63 19.23
CA ALA A 370 -25.21 28.51 18.31
C ALA A 370 -25.93 29.86 18.15
N GLU A 371 -27.27 29.85 17.98
CA GLU A 371 -28.13 31.02 17.87
C GLU A 371 -28.12 31.84 19.17
N ALA A 372 -28.36 31.20 20.33
CA ALA A 372 -28.43 31.87 21.61
C ALA A 372 -27.15 32.64 21.95
N ASN A 373 -26.00 32.10 21.55
CA ASN A 373 -24.70 32.71 21.76
C ASN A 373 -24.22 33.57 20.58
N ARG A 374 -24.94 33.61 19.45
CA ARG A 374 -24.51 34.26 18.19
C ARG A 374 -23.08 33.87 17.81
N SER A 375 -22.88 32.56 17.75
CA SER A 375 -21.57 31.93 17.70
C SER A 375 -20.82 32.19 16.39
N ILE A 376 -19.54 32.53 16.52
CA ILE A 376 -18.55 32.52 15.44
C ILE A 376 -17.39 31.60 15.82
N VAL A 377 -16.96 30.78 14.87
CA VAL A 377 -15.83 29.87 15.00
C VAL A 377 -14.72 30.34 14.06
N LEU A 378 -13.56 30.64 14.64
CA LEU A 378 -12.47 31.31 13.94
C LEU A 378 -11.33 30.34 13.59
N PRO A 379 -10.70 30.50 12.42
CA PRO A 379 -9.46 29.82 12.12
C PRO A 379 -8.34 30.24 13.08
N SER A 380 -7.51 29.29 13.52
CA SER A 380 -6.40 29.51 14.46
C SER A 380 -5.44 30.63 14.06
N LYS A 381 -5.04 30.76 12.78
CA LYS A 381 -4.12 31.84 12.36
C LYS A 381 -4.78 33.22 12.41
N ILE A 382 -6.09 33.30 12.21
CA ILE A 382 -6.84 34.57 12.30
C ILE A 382 -7.06 34.94 13.76
N ALA A 383 -7.46 33.97 14.60
CA ALA A 383 -7.65 34.18 16.03
C ALA A 383 -6.34 34.60 16.72
N GLY A 384 -5.21 33.95 16.36
CA GLY A 384 -3.87 34.31 16.82
C GLY A 384 -3.49 35.74 16.45
N LYS A 385 -3.57 36.11 15.16
CA LYS A 385 -3.25 37.46 14.68
C LYS A 385 -4.13 38.56 15.28
N ALA A 386 -5.41 38.27 15.48
CA ALA A 386 -6.33 39.19 16.11
C ALA A 386 -6.15 39.24 17.64
N GLY A 387 -5.43 38.31 18.26
CA GLY A 387 -5.28 38.19 19.70
C GLY A 387 -6.60 37.97 20.43
N VAL A 388 -7.53 37.21 19.82
CA VAL A 388 -8.88 36.96 20.37
C VAL A 388 -9.03 35.52 20.85
N GLY A 389 -9.63 35.37 22.02
CA GLY A 389 -9.88 34.08 22.66
C GLY A 389 -11.37 33.68 22.66
N VAL A 390 -11.63 32.50 23.21
CA VAL A 390 -12.99 32.00 23.39
C VAL A 390 -13.75 32.88 24.37
N ASN A 391 -14.99 33.21 24.04
CA ASN A 391 -15.89 34.16 24.69
C ASN A 391 -15.66 35.65 24.42
N ASP A 392 -14.66 36.03 23.63
CA ASP A 392 -14.53 37.41 23.18
C ASP A 392 -15.66 37.79 22.20
N THR A 393 -15.98 39.08 22.14
CA THR A 393 -17.11 39.59 21.36
C THR A 393 -16.62 40.45 20.21
N ILE A 394 -17.15 40.20 19.01
CA ILE A 394 -16.90 40.99 17.81
C ILE A 394 -18.10 41.92 17.58
N ASP A 395 -17.85 43.22 17.54
CA ASP A 395 -18.91 44.23 17.44
C ASP A 395 -19.58 44.23 16.07
N SER A 396 -18.79 44.22 15.00
CA SER A 396 -19.29 44.13 13.62
C SER A 396 -18.33 43.39 12.68
N LEU A 397 -18.88 42.56 11.79
CA LEU A 397 -18.17 41.89 10.71
C LEU A 397 -18.83 42.25 9.38
N THR A 398 -18.03 42.76 8.45
CA THR A 398 -18.45 43.10 7.08
C THR A 398 -17.93 42.03 6.12
N PHE A 399 -18.82 41.48 5.29
CA PHE A 399 -18.48 40.53 4.25
C PHE A 399 -19.07 40.97 2.91
N SER A 400 -18.49 40.52 1.80
CA SER A 400 -18.96 40.80 0.45
C SER A 400 -19.58 39.57 -0.20
N TYR A 401 -20.68 39.75 -0.93
CA TYR A 401 -21.24 38.75 -1.83
C TYR A 401 -21.17 39.22 -3.28
N THR A 402 -21.14 38.28 -4.22
CA THR A 402 -21.12 38.58 -5.65
C THR A 402 -22.53 38.73 -6.18
N TYR A 403 -22.83 39.88 -6.78
CA TYR A 403 -24.11 40.21 -7.42
C TYR A 403 -24.17 39.77 -8.89
N GLY A 404 -23.04 39.83 -9.59
CA GLY A 404 -22.95 39.44 -11.00
C GLY A 404 -21.52 39.40 -11.50
N HIS A 405 -21.32 38.83 -12.71
CA HIS A 405 -20.02 38.70 -13.35
C HIS A 405 -20.07 39.12 -14.84
N LEU A 406 -18.93 39.54 -15.39
CA LEU A 406 -18.70 39.77 -16.81
C LEU A 406 -17.43 39.03 -17.25
N GLY A 407 -17.52 38.29 -18.36
CA GLY A 407 -16.37 37.61 -18.96
C GLY A 407 -15.45 38.53 -19.73
N TYR A 408 -14.27 38.02 -20.10
CA TYR A 408 -13.17 38.79 -20.71
C TYR A 408 -13.58 39.68 -21.90
N GLU A 409 -14.47 39.19 -22.78
CA GLU A 409 -14.91 39.94 -23.98
C GLU A 409 -15.75 41.19 -23.66
N SER A 410 -16.41 41.23 -22.50
CA SER A 410 -17.32 42.31 -22.10
C SER A 410 -16.76 43.23 -21.00
N ILE A 411 -15.55 42.97 -20.47
CA ILE A 411 -14.91 43.80 -19.42
C ILE A 411 -14.78 45.26 -19.83
N ALA A 412 -14.46 45.53 -21.11
CA ALA A 412 -14.29 46.89 -21.61
C ALA A 412 -15.57 47.74 -21.54
N GLN A 413 -16.75 47.12 -21.34
CA GLN A 413 -18.03 47.80 -21.19
C GLN A 413 -18.36 48.14 -19.72
N GLY A 414 -17.76 47.44 -18.76
CA GLY A 414 -18.08 47.55 -17.31
C GLY A 414 -19.52 47.14 -16.99
N PHE A 415 -19.91 47.11 -15.70
CA PHE A 415 -21.32 46.96 -15.35
C PHE A 415 -22.07 48.28 -15.57
N SER A 416 -23.26 48.23 -16.16
CA SER A 416 -24.08 49.43 -16.35
C SER A 416 -24.68 49.96 -15.04
N ASP A 417 -24.97 49.06 -14.09
CA ASP A 417 -25.54 49.36 -12.77
C ASP A 417 -25.03 48.32 -11.73
N CYS A 418 -23.77 48.43 -11.29
CA CYS A 418 -23.27 47.63 -10.16
C CYS A 418 -23.64 48.32 -8.82
N PRO A 419 -24.41 47.68 -7.93
CA PRO A 419 -24.78 48.25 -6.63
C PRO A 419 -23.61 48.36 -5.62
N GLY A 420 -22.45 47.77 -5.93
CA GLY A 420 -21.27 47.76 -5.05
C GLY A 420 -19.99 48.13 -5.80
N GLU A 421 -18.89 47.44 -5.48
CA GLU A 421 -17.57 47.67 -6.07
C GLU A 421 -17.25 46.63 -7.14
N GLU A 422 -16.59 47.06 -8.22
CA GLU A 422 -16.11 46.17 -9.27
C GLU A 422 -14.73 45.61 -8.90
N TYR A 423 -14.62 44.29 -8.81
CA TYR A 423 -13.39 43.56 -8.52
C TYR A 423 -12.97 42.75 -9.75
N PHE A 424 -11.78 43.03 -10.27
CA PHE A 424 -11.22 42.32 -11.43
C PHE A 424 -10.20 41.28 -10.97
N ASN A 425 -10.48 40.01 -11.25
CA ASN A 425 -9.52 38.93 -11.04
C ASN A 425 -8.69 38.74 -12.32
N GLN A 426 -7.40 39.11 -12.26
CA GLN A 426 -6.50 39.12 -13.41
C GLN A 426 -6.20 37.73 -13.98
N GLU A 427 -6.28 36.71 -13.11
CA GLU A 427 -5.91 35.33 -13.40
C GLU A 427 -7.09 34.54 -14.01
N SER A 428 -8.30 34.70 -13.44
CA SER A 428 -9.51 34.08 -13.99
C SER A 428 -10.07 34.84 -15.20
N GLY A 429 -9.73 36.12 -15.37
CA GLY A 429 -10.15 36.94 -16.50
C GLY A 429 -11.62 37.39 -16.43
N TYR A 430 -12.23 37.41 -15.23
CA TYR A 430 -13.59 37.87 -14.98
C TYR A 430 -13.63 39.14 -14.12
N LEU A 431 -14.62 40.00 -14.40
CA LEU A 431 -14.96 41.17 -13.60
C LEU A 431 -16.20 40.87 -12.76
N PHE A 432 -16.13 41.03 -11.44
CA PHE A 432 -17.21 40.74 -10.50
C PHE A 432 -17.74 42.02 -9.86
N CYS A 433 -19.06 42.11 -9.67
CA CYS A 433 -19.69 43.16 -8.87
C CYS A 433 -19.91 42.65 -7.44
N GLN A 434 -19.13 43.15 -6.47
CA GLN A 434 -19.16 42.75 -5.07
C GLN A 434 -19.91 43.78 -4.22
N VAL A 435 -20.84 43.31 -3.38
CA VAL A 435 -21.67 44.16 -2.51
C VAL A 435 -21.46 43.76 -1.06
N ASN A 436 -21.26 44.77 -0.20
CA ASN A 436 -20.96 44.56 1.22
C ASN A 436 -22.24 44.40 2.06
N MET A 437 -22.19 43.47 3.01
CA MET A 437 -23.20 43.25 4.06
C MET A 437 -22.51 43.19 5.41
N THR A 438 -23.22 43.63 6.46
CA THR A 438 -22.69 43.68 7.83
C THR A 438 -23.54 42.88 8.79
N VAL A 439 -22.90 42.12 9.67
CA VAL A 439 -23.51 41.46 10.83
C VAL A 439 -22.88 42.00 12.12
N THR A 440 -23.62 41.95 13.22
CA THR A 440 -23.20 42.59 14.49
C THR A 440 -23.36 41.67 15.68
N ASN A 441 -22.62 41.95 16.75
CA ASN A 441 -22.69 41.28 18.05
C ASN A 441 -22.48 39.76 17.92
N LEU A 442 -21.28 39.37 17.50
CA LEU A 442 -20.87 37.96 17.40
C LEU A 442 -20.04 37.59 18.64
N LYS A 443 -20.09 36.32 19.03
CA LYS A 443 -19.28 35.80 20.14
C LYS A 443 -18.41 34.64 19.67
N VAL A 444 -17.11 34.70 19.95
CA VAL A 444 -16.17 33.63 19.60
C VAL A 444 -16.49 32.39 20.44
N ALA A 445 -17.07 31.38 19.81
CA ALA A 445 -17.48 30.13 20.47
C ALA A 445 -16.34 29.11 20.49
N ALA A 446 -15.58 29.05 19.39
CA ALA A 446 -14.46 28.13 19.26
C ALA A 446 -13.39 28.67 18.29
N VAL A 447 -12.18 28.11 18.40
CA VAL A 447 -11.08 28.31 17.46
C VAL A 447 -10.63 26.96 16.94
N TYR A 448 -10.47 26.81 15.63
CA TYR A 448 -10.17 25.53 14.98
C TYR A 448 -8.84 25.52 14.24
N GLN A 449 -8.26 24.33 14.08
CA GLN A 449 -7.02 24.10 13.35
C GLN A 449 -7.26 24.24 11.83
N GLU A 450 -6.54 25.18 11.21
CA GLU A 450 -6.53 25.29 9.75
C GLU A 450 -5.88 24.05 9.14
N GLY A 451 -6.47 23.54 8.07
CA GLY A 451 -6.03 22.35 7.36
C GLY A 451 -5.22 22.72 6.13
N GLY A 452 -4.77 21.70 5.41
CA GLY A 452 -4.11 21.86 4.12
C GLY A 452 -5.03 22.38 3.02
N ALA A 453 -4.52 22.43 1.79
CA ALA A 453 -5.34 22.70 0.62
C ALA A 453 -6.29 21.52 0.37
N GLY A 454 -7.55 21.68 0.80
CA GLY A 454 -8.64 20.74 0.54
C GLY A 454 -9.28 20.94 -0.83
N ASN A 455 -10.46 20.35 -1.04
CA ASN A 455 -11.22 20.44 -2.27
C ASN A 455 -11.55 21.92 -2.59
N PRO A 456 -11.04 22.45 -3.71
CA PRO A 456 -11.20 23.86 -4.06
C PRO A 456 -12.63 24.23 -4.51
N THR A 457 -13.57 23.29 -4.56
CA THR A 457 -15.00 23.54 -4.85
C THR A 457 -15.69 24.33 -3.75
N LEU A 458 -15.30 24.18 -2.49
CA LEU A 458 -15.83 25.03 -1.41
C LEU A 458 -14.81 26.06 -0.90
N LEU A 459 -13.55 25.96 -1.37
CA LEU A 459 -12.38 26.64 -0.81
C LEU A 459 -12.13 26.20 0.66
N PHE A 460 -10.92 26.43 1.17
CA PHE A 460 -10.51 25.90 2.47
C PHE A 460 -10.36 26.98 3.54
N ASN A 461 -10.48 26.57 4.81
CA ASN A 461 -10.29 27.38 6.01
C ASN A 461 -11.19 28.65 6.14
N PRO A 462 -12.53 28.56 6.01
CA PRO A 462 -13.43 29.70 6.13
C PRO A 462 -13.63 30.16 7.59
N LEU A 463 -14.15 31.38 7.77
CA LEU A 463 -14.82 31.76 9.03
C LEU A 463 -16.20 31.09 9.06
N MET A 464 -16.57 30.48 10.18
CA MET A 464 -17.85 29.76 10.32
C MET A 464 -18.74 30.50 11.30
N VAL A 465 -19.95 30.88 10.90
CA VAL A 465 -20.87 31.70 11.69
C VAL A 465 -22.26 31.09 11.69
N THR A 466 -23.03 31.20 12.77
CA THR A 466 -24.45 30.81 12.73
C THR A 466 -25.25 31.71 11.80
N ASP A 467 -26.12 31.16 10.97
CA ASP A 467 -26.96 31.92 10.04
C ASP A 467 -28.03 32.77 10.76
N ALA A 468 -28.32 32.50 12.04
CA ALA A 468 -29.23 33.26 12.88
C ALA A 468 -28.77 34.72 13.11
N VAL A 469 -27.52 35.05 12.75
CA VAL A 469 -27.03 36.43 12.75
C VAL A 469 -27.50 37.24 11.54
N LEU A 470 -27.95 36.56 10.47
CA LEU A 470 -28.49 37.17 9.27
C LEU A 470 -29.97 37.50 9.45
N ASN A 471 -30.37 38.69 9.04
CA ASN A 471 -31.78 39.07 8.98
C ASN A 471 -32.47 38.40 7.78
N GLU A 472 -33.80 38.22 7.84
CA GLU A 472 -34.61 37.65 6.75
C GLU A 472 -34.36 38.31 5.38
N THR A 473 -34.16 39.63 5.35
CA THR A 473 -33.85 40.35 4.10
C THR A 473 -32.47 40.01 3.55
N GLN A 474 -31.49 39.75 4.42
CA GLN A 474 -30.15 39.31 4.02
C GLN A 474 -30.20 37.87 3.51
N LYS A 475 -30.88 36.96 4.23
CA LYS A 475 -31.09 35.57 3.79
C LYS A 475 -31.75 35.53 2.40
N LEU A 476 -32.84 36.28 2.20
CA LEU A 476 -33.51 36.41 0.91
C LEU A 476 -32.56 36.89 -0.20
N THR A 477 -31.79 37.94 0.06
CA THR A 477 -30.85 38.50 -0.93
C THR A 477 -29.76 37.49 -1.30
N LEU A 478 -29.23 36.73 -0.33
CA LEU A 478 -28.22 35.71 -0.58
C LEU A 478 -28.80 34.55 -1.39
N MET A 479 -30.06 34.14 -1.14
CA MET A 479 -30.76 33.13 -1.95
C MET A 479 -31.01 33.60 -3.39
N ASP A 480 -31.46 34.84 -3.57
CA ASP A 480 -31.73 35.42 -4.89
C ASP A 480 -30.45 35.53 -5.75
N ASN A 481 -29.28 35.69 -5.12
CA ASN A 481 -27.97 35.73 -5.79
C ASN A 481 -27.24 34.36 -5.77
N ASP A 482 -27.97 33.29 -5.46
CA ASP A 482 -27.51 31.89 -5.54
C ASP A 482 -26.41 31.49 -4.55
N HIS A 483 -26.21 32.22 -3.45
CA HIS A 483 -25.16 31.94 -2.44
C HIS A 483 -25.56 30.90 -1.38
N ALA A 484 -26.71 30.25 -1.53
CA ALA A 484 -27.25 29.27 -0.59
C ALA A 484 -27.20 27.86 -1.19
N TYR A 485 -26.60 26.91 -0.48
CA TYR A 485 -26.50 25.51 -0.87
C TYR A 485 -26.70 24.59 0.33
N LEU A 486 -26.99 23.31 0.10
CA LEU A 486 -27.03 22.31 1.15
C LEU A 486 -25.70 21.56 1.18
N GLY A 487 -25.03 21.58 2.32
CA GLY A 487 -23.85 20.75 2.57
C GLY A 487 -24.28 19.38 3.05
N ILE A 488 -23.76 18.32 2.44
CA ILE A 488 -24.16 16.94 2.73
C ILE A 488 -22.97 16.16 3.27
N ALA A 489 -23.20 15.38 4.32
CA ALA A 489 -22.33 14.28 4.73
C ALA A 489 -22.93 12.98 4.22
N VAL A 490 -22.09 12.20 3.55
CA VAL A 490 -22.41 10.87 3.06
C VAL A 490 -21.91 9.87 4.11
N ASP A 491 -22.66 8.79 4.34
CA ASP A 491 -22.13 7.70 5.17
C ASP A 491 -20.95 7.04 4.45
N ARG A 492 -19.74 7.37 4.92
CA ARG A 492 -18.48 6.88 4.35
C ARG A 492 -18.29 5.37 4.52
N ASN A 493 -19.10 4.68 5.33
CA ASN A 493 -19.08 3.22 5.44
C ASN A 493 -19.75 2.52 4.26
N GLU A 494 -20.70 3.19 3.60
CA GLU A 494 -21.41 2.67 2.42
C GLU A 494 -20.60 2.85 1.13
N LEU A 495 -19.57 3.71 1.14
CA LEU A 495 -18.65 3.91 0.01
C LEU A 495 -17.93 2.59 -0.37
N PRO A 496 -18.07 2.10 -1.62
CA PRO A 496 -17.46 0.85 -2.02
C PRO A 496 -15.92 0.85 -1.98
N ALA A 497 -15.33 0.21 -0.97
CA ALA A 497 -13.86 0.06 -0.85
C ALA A 497 -13.23 -0.93 -1.86
N SER A 498 -14.03 -1.56 -2.73
CA SER A 498 -13.52 -2.56 -3.69
C SER A 498 -12.64 -1.97 -4.79
N SER A 499 -12.94 -0.73 -5.20
CA SER A 499 -12.11 0.10 -6.06
C SER A 499 -12.65 1.53 -6.04
N THR A 500 -11.76 2.49 -6.24
CA THR A 500 -12.10 3.87 -6.62
C THR A 500 -13.11 3.96 -7.75
N SER A 501 -13.03 3.10 -8.78
CA SER A 501 -14.01 3.08 -9.88
C SER A 501 -15.41 2.62 -9.43
N ALA A 502 -15.47 1.75 -8.42
CA ALA A 502 -16.73 1.33 -7.83
C ALA A 502 -17.29 2.42 -6.92
N ALA A 503 -16.42 3.15 -6.20
CA ALA A 503 -16.79 4.33 -5.43
C ALA A 503 -17.31 5.45 -6.33
N THR A 504 -16.60 5.81 -7.41
CA THR A 504 -17.08 6.79 -8.40
C THR A 504 -18.42 6.36 -8.99
N LYS A 505 -18.57 5.09 -9.37
CA LYS A 505 -19.84 4.60 -9.92
C LYS A 505 -21.00 4.64 -8.92
N TRP A 506 -20.70 4.41 -7.65
CA TRP A 506 -21.70 4.52 -6.58
C TRP A 506 -22.07 5.98 -6.33
N LEU A 507 -21.11 6.90 -6.35
CA LEU A 507 -21.34 8.35 -6.26
C LEU A 507 -22.13 8.88 -7.48
N ASP A 508 -21.83 8.38 -8.68
CA ASP A 508 -22.61 8.68 -9.89
C ASP A 508 -24.06 8.19 -9.76
N GLY A 509 -24.26 7.03 -9.11
CA GLY A 509 -25.59 6.49 -8.81
C GLY A 509 -26.33 7.33 -7.78
N LEU A 510 -25.66 7.70 -6.68
CA LEU A 510 -26.21 8.61 -5.67
C LEU A 510 -26.59 9.96 -6.29
N LYS A 511 -25.75 10.49 -7.18
CA LYS A 511 -26.06 11.70 -7.97
C LYS A 511 -27.37 11.52 -8.75
N GLU A 512 -27.51 10.44 -9.50
CA GLU A 512 -28.73 10.15 -10.28
C GLU A 512 -29.96 9.98 -9.38
N ASP A 513 -29.80 9.38 -8.20
CA ASP A 513 -30.90 9.18 -7.24
C ASP A 513 -31.33 10.49 -6.56
N VAL A 514 -30.39 11.39 -6.24
CA VAL A 514 -30.66 12.72 -5.67
C VAL A 514 -31.28 13.65 -6.72
N GLU A 515 -30.75 13.70 -7.94
CA GLU A 515 -31.25 14.58 -9.00
C GLU A 515 -32.54 14.06 -9.66
N GLY A 516 -32.81 12.75 -9.55
CA GLY A 516 -33.97 12.10 -10.15
C GLY A 516 -35.30 12.34 -9.44
N VAL A 517 -35.29 13.05 -8.30
CA VAL A 517 -36.46 13.28 -7.44
C VAL A 517 -36.76 14.78 -7.33
N ASN A 518 -38.04 15.13 -7.44
CA ASN A 518 -38.51 16.48 -7.10
C ASN A 518 -38.81 16.55 -5.61
N TYR A 519 -38.24 17.52 -4.91
CA TYR A 519 -38.38 17.69 -3.46
C TYR A 519 -39.52 18.66 -3.09
N THR A 520 -40.03 18.55 -1.85
CA THR A 520 -41.08 19.41 -1.27
C THR A 520 -42.41 19.37 -2.04
N ILE A 521 -43.08 18.21 -1.95
CA ILE A 521 -44.38 17.84 -2.56
C ILE A 521 -45.29 19.07 -2.85
N GLY A 522 -45.41 19.44 -4.14
CA GLY A 522 -46.29 20.50 -4.64
C GLY A 522 -45.60 21.78 -5.14
N ASN A 523 -44.32 21.98 -4.82
CA ASN A 523 -43.51 23.10 -5.31
C ASN A 523 -42.38 22.70 -6.29
N ASP A 524 -42.19 21.40 -6.52
CA ASP A 524 -41.28 20.79 -7.51
C ASP A 524 -39.86 21.38 -7.50
N ILE A 525 -39.20 21.40 -6.33
CA ILE A 525 -37.81 21.89 -6.22
C ILE A 525 -36.87 20.90 -6.91
N MET A 526 -36.06 21.43 -7.84
CA MET A 526 -35.08 20.67 -8.60
C MET A 526 -33.66 21.00 -8.12
N VAL A 527 -32.85 19.97 -7.94
CA VAL A 527 -31.52 20.07 -7.35
C VAL A 527 -30.44 19.55 -8.29
N GLU A 528 -29.23 20.07 -8.15
CA GLU A 528 -28.01 19.56 -8.78
C GLU A 528 -27.08 19.10 -7.65
N TYR A 529 -26.60 17.86 -7.72
CA TYR A 529 -25.67 17.28 -6.78
C TYR A 529 -24.23 17.38 -7.32
N ASN A 530 -23.43 18.20 -6.65
CA ASN A 530 -22.00 18.31 -6.89
C ASN A 530 -21.24 17.43 -5.89
N ASP A 531 -20.71 16.33 -6.39
CA ASP A 531 -19.90 15.42 -5.60
C ASP A 531 -18.50 16.01 -5.32
N LEU A 532 -18.17 16.17 -4.04
CA LEU A 532 -16.85 16.63 -3.61
C LEU A 532 -15.84 15.48 -3.47
N ILE A 533 -16.32 14.23 -3.42
CA ILE A 533 -15.51 13.03 -3.28
C ILE A 533 -14.93 12.59 -4.64
N SER A 534 -15.71 12.60 -5.74
CA SER A 534 -15.25 12.10 -7.06
C SER A 534 -14.03 12.85 -7.63
N GLY A 535 -13.95 14.16 -7.40
CA GLY A 535 -12.77 14.97 -7.76
C GLY A 535 -11.51 14.46 -7.05
N THR A 536 -11.61 14.24 -5.74
CA THR A 536 -10.56 13.65 -4.91
C THR A 536 -10.24 12.23 -5.39
N ILE A 537 -11.23 11.36 -5.62
CA ILE A 537 -11.02 9.99 -6.13
C ILE A 537 -10.23 9.95 -7.44
N THR A 538 -10.46 10.88 -8.36
CA THR A 538 -9.76 10.90 -9.65
C THR A 538 -8.26 11.14 -9.49
N PHE A 539 -7.88 12.07 -8.61
CA PHE A 539 -6.49 12.30 -8.23
C PHE A 539 -5.91 11.08 -7.50
N LEU A 540 -6.64 10.55 -6.51
CA LEU A 540 -6.23 9.38 -5.74
C LEU A 540 -6.11 8.13 -6.62
N ASN A 541 -6.83 8.03 -7.74
CA ASN A 541 -6.83 6.87 -8.63
C ASN A 541 -5.47 6.61 -9.28
N ILE A 542 -4.82 7.66 -9.78
CA ILE A 542 -3.48 7.59 -10.37
C ILE A 542 -2.50 7.16 -9.28
N PHE A 543 -2.63 7.76 -8.10
CA PHE A 543 -1.77 7.54 -6.96
C PHE A 543 -1.88 6.12 -6.39
N LEU A 544 -3.10 5.66 -6.11
CA LEU A 544 -3.42 4.29 -5.71
C LEU A 544 -3.00 3.27 -6.77
N GLY A 545 -3.08 3.63 -8.05
CA GLY A 545 -2.55 2.79 -9.14
C GLY A 545 -1.04 2.55 -9.00
N ILE A 546 -0.26 3.60 -8.71
CA ILE A 546 1.20 3.50 -8.52
C ILE A 546 1.53 2.69 -7.27
N ILE A 547 0.86 2.94 -6.14
CA ILE A 547 1.06 2.21 -4.89
C ILE A 547 0.73 0.72 -5.07
N ASN A 548 -0.40 0.40 -5.68
CA ASN A 548 -0.78 -1.00 -5.91
C ASN A 548 0.24 -1.73 -6.77
N VAL A 549 0.76 -1.10 -7.83
CA VAL A 549 1.83 -1.68 -8.66
C VAL A 549 3.09 -1.91 -7.83
N PHE A 550 3.47 -0.96 -7.00
CA PHE A 550 4.61 -1.06 -6.10
C PHE A 550 4.46 -2.22 -5.10
N ASP A 551 3.34 -2.31 -4.40
CA ASP A 551 3.03 -3.38 -3.44
C ASP A 551 3.04 -4.76 -4.09
N TYR A 552 2.43 -4.88 -5.27
CA TYR A 552 2.40 -6.14 -6.02
C TYR A 552 3.80 -6.58 -6.42
N ILE A 553 4.68 -5.65 -6.82
CA ILE A 553 6.07 -5.95 -7.16
C ILE A 553 6.84 -6.41 -5.92
N LEU A 554 6.69 -5.70 -4.80
CA LEU A 554 7.33 -6.05 -3.52
C LEU A 554 6.95 -7.47 -3.06
N MET A 555 5.74 -7.93 -3.40
CA MET A 555 5.20 -9.23 -3.02
C MET A 555 5.52 -10.41 -3.96
N ILE A 556 6.12 -10.17 -5.13
CA ILE A 556 6.54 -11.23 -6.05
C ILE A 556 7.38 -12.33 -5.36
N PRO A 557 8.36 -12.02 -4.48
CA PRO A 557 9.22 -13.04 -3.90
C PRO A 557 8.45 -14.05 -3.05
N ILE A 558 7.53 -13.56 -2.22
CA ILE A 558 6.77 -14.44 -1.34
C ILE A 558 5.76 -15.30 -2.12
N VAL A 559 5.17 -14.76 -3.20
CA VAL A 559 4.30 -15.50 -4.10
C VAL A 559 5.08 -16.63 -4.81
N VAL A 560 6.26 -16.34 -5.34
CA VAL A 560 7.12 -17.34 -6.00
C VAL A 560 7.62 -18.41 -5.02
N LEU A 561 7.95 -18.02 -3.79
CA LEU A 561 8.28 -18.95 -2.71
C LEU A 561 7.12 -19.92 -2.45
N SER A 562 5.88 -19.40 -2.35
CA SER A 562 4.70 -20.21 -2.09
C SER A 562 4.47 -21.29 -3.14
N PHE A 563 4.60 -20.93 -4.43
CA PHE A 563 4.50 -21.89 -5.54
C PHE A 563 5.64 -22.91 -5.52
N SER A 564 6.84 -22.49 -5.14
CA SER A 564 7.99 -23.39 -5.03
C SER A 564 7.74 -24.47 -3.97
N VAL A 565 7.31 -24.07 -2.77
CA VAL A 565 6.96 -24.99 -1.67
C VAL A 565 5.86 -25.95 -2.11
N LEU A 566 4.82 -25.46 -2.79
CA LEU A 566 3.72 -26.25 -3.34
C LEU A 566 4.18 -27.33 -4.32
N ILE A 567 5.02 -26.96 -5.31
CA ILE A 567 5.53 -27.91 -6.31
C ILE A 567 6.37 -29.00 -5.64
N TYR A 568 7.22 -28.64 -4.68
CA TYR A 568 8.06 -29.61 -3.96
C TYR A 568 7.24 -30.52 -3.05
N GLY A 569 6.24 -29.98 -2.33
CA GLY A 569 5.32 -30.78 -1.52
C GLY A 569 4.60 -31.84 -2.34
N LEU A 570 4.24 -31.52 -3.58
CA LEU A 570 3.62 -32.45 -4.50
C LEU A 570 4.56 -33.58 -4.95
N ILE A 571 5.79 -33.25 -5.35
CA ILE A 571 6.80 -34.24 -5.75
C ILE A 571 7.08 -35.20 -4.60
N LEU A 572 7.18 -34.67 -3.38
CA LEU A 572 7.37 -35.47 -2.17
C LEU A 572 6.23 -36.45 -1.92
N SER A 573 4.98 -35.98 -2.01
CA SER A 573 3.80 -36.83 -1.82
C SER A 573 3.77 -38.02 -2.80
N LEU A 574 4.25 -37.82 -4.03
CA LEU A 574 4.38 -38.89 -5.03
C LEU A 574 5.50 -39.88 -4.69
N GLU A 575 6.68 -39.39 -4.28
CA GLU A 575 7.80 -40.26 -3.88
C GLU A 575 7.45 -41.18 -2.72
N GLN A 576 6.73 -40.66 -1.71
CA GLN A 576 6.32 -41.44 -0.54
C GLN A 576 5.28 -42.54 -0.87
N ARG A 577 4.57 -42.43 -1.99
CA ARG A 577 3.56 -43.41 -2.44
C ARG A 577 4.10 -44.45 -3.42
N ARG A 578 5.39 -44.43 -3.75
CA ARG A 578 5.97 -45.35 -4.74
C ARG A 578 5.60 -46.82 -4.47
N ARG A 579 5.72 -47.26 -3.21
CA ARG A 579 5.40 -48.64 -2.82
C ARG A 579 3.91 -48.97 -3.01
N GLU A 580 3.02 -48.09 -2.58
CA GLU A 580 1.57 -48.25 -2.74
C GLU A 580 1.18 -48.36 -4.22
N ILE A 581 1.71 -47.45 -5.05
CA ILE A 581 1.47 -47.43 -6.50
C ILE A 581 1.98 -48.72 -7.15
N SER A 582 3.17 -49.19 -6.77
CA SER A 582 3.74 -50.43 -7.28
C SER A 582 2.89 -51.66 -6.93
N ILE A 583 2.32 -51.72 -5.72
CA ILE A 583 1.42 -52.82 -5.29
C ILE A 583 0.13 -52.80 -6.12
N HIS A 584 -0.50 -51.63 -6.28
CA HIS A 584 -1.70 -51.51 -7.10
C HIS A 584 -1.45 -51.87 -8.57
N ARG A 585 -0.27 -51.57 -9.12
CA ARG A 585 0.13 -52.04 -10.45
C ARG A 585 0.26 -53.55 -10.55
N VAL A 586 0.88 -54.19 -9.55
CA VAL A 586 1.01 -55.67 -9.50
C VAL A 586 -0.37 -56.34 -9.40
N LEU A 587 -1.33 -55.69 -8.73
CA LEU A 587 -2.72 -56.13 -8.65
C LEU A 587 -3.56 -55.87 -9.92
N GLY A 588 -2.96 -55.33 -10.99
CA GLY A 588 -3.63 -55.06 -12.26
C GLY A 588 -4.19 -53.64 -12.41
N GLY A 589 -3.82 -52.69 -11.55
CA GLY A 589 -4.20 -51.29 -11.65
C GLY A 589 -3.59 -50.59 -12.87
N THR A 590 -4.43 -49.95 -13.69
CA THR A 590 -4.00 -49.17 -14.86
C THR A 590 -3.43 -47.80 -14.44
N GLU A 591 -2.65 -47.17 -15.31
CA GLU A 591 -2.14 -45.81 -15.09
C GLU A 591 -3.26 -44.79 -14.86
N SER A 592 -4.39 -44.95 -15.56
CA SER A 592 -5.58 -44.09 -15.41
C SER A 592 -6.24 -44.21 -14.04
N THR A 593 -6.39 -45.42 -13.49
CA THR A 593 -7.02 -45.61 -12.17
C THR A 593 -6.13 -45.10 -11.05
N LEU A 594 -4.81 -45.30 -11.17
CA LEU A 594 -3.81 -44.80 -10.22
C LEU A 594 -3.72 -43.26 -10.25
N SER A 595 -3.67 -42.67 -11.43
CA SER A 595 -3.70 -41.21 -11.57
C SER A 595 -5.00 -40.64 -11.01
N SER A 596 -6.16 -41.24 -11.29
CA SER A 596 -7.45 -40.79 -10.77
C SER A 596 -7.54 -40.87 -9.25
N MET A 597 -6.98 -41.92 -8.64
CA MET A 597 -6.91 -42.04 -7.18
C MET A 597 -6.08 -40.90 -6.55
N ILE A 598 -4.89 -40.64 -7.08
CA ILE A 598 -3.98 -39.60 -6.57
C ILE A 598 -4.58 -38.21 -6.77
N MET A 599 -5.17 -37.95 -7.94
CA MET A 599 -5.78 -36.65 -8.24
C MET A 599 -6.96 -36.32 -7.33
N ARG A 600 -7.78 -37.32 -6.94
CA ARG A 600 -8.87 -37.13 -5.97
C ARG A 600 -8.38 -36.83 -4.56
N GLU A 601 -7.29 -37.45 -4.14
CA GLU A 601 -6.69 -37.14 -2.84
C GLU A 601 -6.10 -35.73 -2.84
N LEU A 602 -5.37 -35.36 -3.90
CA LEU A 602 -4.82 -34.02 -4.08
C LEU A 602 -5.91 -32.93 -4.11
N SER A 603 -7.05 -33.19 -4.77
CA SER A 603 -8.14 -32.20 -4.83
C SER A 603 -8.74 -31.90 -3.46
N VAL A 604 -9.01 -32.93 -2.66
CA VAL A 604 -9.56 -32.74 -1.30
C VAL A 604 -8.61 -31.91 -0.43
N ILE A 605 -7.33 -32.25 -0.46
CA ILE A 605 -6.31 -31.57 0.36
C ILE A 605 -6.13 -30.12 -0.08
N SER A 606 -6.13 -29.87 -1.39
CA SER A 606 -5.95 -28.52 -1.94
C SER A 606 -7.13 -27.62 -1.60
N ILE A 607 -8.37 -28.14 -1.65
CA ILE A 607 -9.56 -27.37 -1.25
C ILE A 607 -9.52 -26.99 0.23
N ILE A 608 -9.16 -27.94 1.11
CA ILE A 608 -9.06 -27.67 2.55
C ILE A 608 -7.91 -26.68 2.83
N GLY A 609 -6.77 -26.84 2.15
CA GLY A 609 -5.62 -25.93 2.26
C GLY A 609 -5.96 -24.51 1.81
N TRP A 610 -6.62 -24.37 0.67
CA TRP A 610 -7.09 -23.08 0.16
C TRP A 610 -8.06 -22.43 1.13
N PHE A 611 -9.08 -23.16 1.59
CA PHE A 611 -10.10 -22.61 2.49
C PHE A 611 -9.48 -22.11 3.81
N ALA A 612 -8.59 -22.91 4.42
CA ALA A 612 -7.89 -22.51 5.62
C ALA A 612 -6.98 -21.29 5.41
N GLY A 613 -6.26 -21.23 4.28
CA GLY A 613 -5.40 -20.11 3.94
C GLY A 613 -6.18 -18.82 3.68
N TYR A 614 -7.28 -18.91 2.94
CA TYR A 614 -8.19 -17.80 2.65
C TYR A 614 -8.80 -17.20 3.93
N LEU A 615 -9.30 -18.03 4.85
CA LEU A 615 -9.90 -17.54 6.10
C LEU A 615 -8.88 -16.86 7.01
N ILE A 616 -7.70 -17.45 7.18
CA ILE A 616 -6.65 -16.85 8.01
C ILE A 616 -6.14 -15.56 7.37
N ALA A 617 -6.05 -15.50 6.03
CA ALA A 617 -5.67 -14.30 5.32
C ALA A 617 -6.64 -13.14 5.63
N LEU A 618 -7.94 -13.33 5.42
CA LEU A 618 -8.93 -12.28 5.69
C LEU A 618 -8.95 -11.85 7.16
N ALA A 619 -8.75 -12.79 8.09
CA ALA A 619 -8.65 -12.46 9.52
C ALA A 619 -7.37 -11.69 9.88
N SER A 620 -6.29 -11.86 9.10
CA SER A 620 -5.00 -11.20 9.37
C SER A 620 -4.91 -9.78 8.81
N VAL A 621 -5.64 -9.45 7.74
CA VAL A 621 -5.46 -8.17 7.02
C VAL A 621 -5.78 -6.95 7.88
N PRO A 622 -6.88 -6.89 8.67
CA PRO A 622 -7.15 -5.72 9.51
C PRO A 622 -6.01 -5.41 10.48
N ILE A 623 -5.42 -6.45 11.09
CA ILE A 623 -4.28 -6.32 12.00
C ILE A 623 -3.05 -5.73 11.28
N VAL A 624 -2.87 -6.07 10.00
CA VAL A 624 -1.73 -5.58 9.21
C VAL A 624 -1.97 -4.16 8.69
N LEU A 625 -3.23 -3.74 8.51
CA LEU A 625 -3.58 -2.36 8.19
C LEU A 625 -3.35 -1.41 9.37
N ASP A 626 -3.43 -1.91 10.61
CA ASP A 626 -3.09 -1.18 11.84
C ASP A 626 -1.55 -1.04 12.06
N ALA A 627 -0.71 -1.33 11.07
CA ALA A 627 0.74 -1.22 11.20
C ALA A 627 1.21 0.24 11.04
N VAL A 628 1.75 0.82 12.12
CA VAL A 628 2.37 2.17 12.14
C VAL A 628 3.88 2.11 11.92
N GLY A 629 4.49 0.92 12.03
CA GLY A 629 5.91 0.68 11.79
C GLY A 629 6.21 -0.80 11.57
N PHE A 630 7.48 -1.16 11.42
CA PHE A 630 7.85 -2.57 11.28
C PHE A 630 7.59 -3.34 12.58
N MET A 631 6.66 -4.30 12.54
CA MET A 631 6.19 -5.07 13.70
C MET A 631 5.61 -4.20 14.85
N ALA A 632 5.23 -2.96 14.56
CA ALA A 632 4.54 -2.04 15.47
C ALA A 632 3.11 -1.82 14.97
N PHE A 633 2.13 -2.07 15.84
CA PHE A 633 0.72 -2.02 15.49
C PHE A 633 -0.03 -1.12 16.46
N GLU A 634 -0.74 -0.13 15.93
CA GLU A 634 -1.61 0.77 16.68
C GLU A 634 -2.96 0.85 15.95
N LYS A 635 -4.05 0.77 16.72
CA LYS A 635 -5.39 0.67 16.14
C LYS A 635 -5.68 1.96 15.37
N SER A 636 -5.99 1.83 14.09
CA SER A 636 -6.41 2.96 13.27
C SER A 636 -7.75 3.53 13.75
N ASP A 637 -7.93 4.85 13.57
CA ASP A 637 -9.22 5.51 13.76
C ASP A 637 -10.27 5.02 12.74
N PHE A 638 -9.80 4.46 11.61
CA PHE A 638 -10.62 3.92 10.55
C PHE A 638 -10.72 2.39 10.63
N SER A 639 -11.94 1.86 10.74
CA SER A 639 -12.18 0.41 10.64
C SER A 639 -12.39 0.00 9.18
N VAL A 640 -11.31 -0.31 8.47
CA VAL A 640 -11.42 -0.84 7.10
C VAL A 640 -11.63 -2.35 7.12
N GLU A 641 -12.79 -2.79 6.61
CA GLU A 641 -13.08 -4.21 6.39
C GLU A 641 -12.78 -4.60 4.93
N PRO A 642 -11.61 -5.21 4.63
CA PRO A 642 -11.26 -5.59 3.28
C PRO A 642 -12.15 -6.73 2.77
N LYS A 643 -13.09 -6.40 1.86
CA LYS A 643 -13.92 -7.39 1.16
C LYS A 643 -13.32 -7.69 -0.22
N LEU A 644 -12.97 -8.96 -0.47
CA LEU A 644 -12.57 -9.41 -1.81
C LEU A 644 -13.81 -9.74 -2.66
N SER A 645 -13.81 -9.31 -3.92
CA SER A 645 -14.90 -9.64 -4.83
C SER A 645 -14.95 -11.15 -5.11
N GLY A 646 -16.15 -11.69 -5.35
CA GLY A 646 -16.33 -13.12 -5.64
C GLY A 646 -15.54 -13.60 -6.86
N LEU A 647 -15.32 -12.74 -7.85
CA LEU A 647 -14.45 -13.04 -9.00
C LEU A 647 -12.98 -13.16 -8.61
N VAL A 648 -12.48 -12.27 -7.74
CA VAL A 648 -11.11 -12.34 -7.23
C VAL A 648 -10.93 -13.60 -6.40
N THR A 649 -11.85 -13.90 -5.48
CA THR A 649 -11.81 -15.12 -4.66
C THR A 649 -11.84 -16.39 -5.52
N MET A 650 -12.68 -16.45 -6.56
CA MET A 650 -12.68 -17.54 -7.54
C MET A 650 -11.35 -17.60 -8.32
N GLY A 651 -10.79 -16.44 -8.69
CA GLY A 651 -9.48 -16.33 -9.31
C GLY A 651 -8.38 -16.96 -8.45
N ILE A 652 -8.33 -16.63 -7.16
CA ILE A 652 -7.38 -17.19 -6.19
C ILE A 652 -7.56 -18.71 -6.08
N PHE A 653 -8.80 -19.20 -6.01
CA PHE A 653 -9.10 -20.63 -6.00
C PHE A 653 -8.57 -21.33 -7.26
N VAL A 654 -8.86 -20.79 -8.44
CA VAL A 654 -8.40 -21.34 -9.72
C VAL A 654 -6.87 -21.31 -9.83
N VAL A 655 -6.22 -20.24 -9.40
CA VAL A 655 -4.75 -20.13 -9.42
C VAL A 655 -4.14 -21.14 -8.45
N THR A 656 -4.57 -21.19 -7.20
CA THR A 656 -3.95 -22.06 -6.18
C THR A 656 -4.30 -23.53 -6.37
N VAL A 657 -5.59 -23.88 -6.34
CA VAL A 657 -6.06 -25.27 -6.47
C VAL A 657 -5.87 -25.76 -7.92
N GLY A 658 -6.20 -24.92 -8.91
CA GLY A 658 -6.05 -25.30 -10.32
C GLY A 658 -4.60 -25.56 -10.73
N LEU A 659 -3.64 -24.70 -10.35
CA LEU A 659 -2.22 -24.98 -10.61
C LEU A 659 -1.77 -26.24 -9.91
N THR A 660 -2.21 -26.48 -8.66
CA THR A 660 -1.89 -27.72 -7.92
C THR A 660 -2.36 -28.96 -8.68
N LEU A 661 -3.58 -28.93 -9.23
CA LEU A 661 -4.12 -30.05 -9.99
C LEU A 661 -3.44 -30.21 -11.36
N ILE A 662 -3.12 -29.11 -12.05
CA ILE A 662 -2.42 -29.12 -13.35
C ILE A 662 -1.02 -29.70 -13.19
N PHE A 663 -0.21 -29.15 -12.28
CA PHE A 663 1.12 -29.65 -11.99
C PHE A 663 1.08 -31.05 -11.39
N GLY A 664 0.12 -31.29 -10.49
CA GLY A 664 -0.11 -32.60 -9.88
C GLY A 664 -0.32 -33.69 -10.88
N ARG A 665 -1.16 -33.43 -11.88
CA ARG A 665 -1.40 -34.37 -12.97
C ARG A 665 -0.16 -34.59 -13.83
N SER A 666 0.52 -33.51 -14.23
CA SER A 666 1.74 -33.62 -15.05
C SER A 666 2.80 -34.47 -14.34
N ARG A 667 3.03 -34.23 -13.05
CA ARG A 667 4.02 -34.95 -12.25
C ARG A 667 3.61 -36.39 -11.94
N THR A 668 2.32 -36.62 -11.70
CA THR A 668 1.79 -37.98 -11.47
C THR A 668 1.96 -38.83 -12.72
N ASN A 669 1.61 -38.31 -13.91
CA ASN A 669 1.78 -39.03 -15.17
C ASN A 669 3.26 -39.30 -15.48
N GLU A 670 4.13 -38.31 -15.30
CA GLU A 670 5.58 -38.48 -15.43
C GLU A 670 6.07 -39.61 -14.50
N PHE A 671 5.68 -39.57 -13.23
CA PHE A 671 6.03 -40.59 -12.23
C PHE A 671 5.54 -42.00 -12.60
N LEU A 672 4.30 -42.14 -13.03
CA LEU A 672 3.71 -43.43 -13.42
C LEU A 672 4.34 -43.98 -14.71
N SER A 673 4.76 -43.11 -15.63
CA SER A 673 5.38 -43.53 -16.89
C SER A 673 6.80 -44.11 -16.72
N ILE A 674 7.55 -43.65 -15.71
CA ILE A 674 8.96 -44.03 -15.48
C ILE A 674 9.10 -45.52 -15.12
N GLU A 675 8.12 -46.11 -14.43
CA GLU A 675 8.18 -47.53 -14.02
C GLU A 675 7.92 -48.54 -15.16
N ILE A 676 7.37 -48.12 -16.31
CA ILE A 676 7.10 -49.04 -17.44
C ILE A 676 8.30 -49.16 -18.39
N ASP A 677 9.05 -48.06 -18.59
CA ASP A 677 10.17 -48.05 -19.54
C ASP A 677 11.46 -48.63 -18.93
N GLU A 678 11.71 -48.54 -17.62
CA GLU A 678 12.94 -49.07 -17.00
C GLU A 678 13.12 -50.59 -17.15
N GLY A 679 12.04 -51.35 -17.38
CA GLY A 679 12.09 -52.78 -17.65
C GLY A 679 12.44 -53.18 -19.09
N VAL A 680 12.23 -52.30 -20.10
CA VAL A 680 12.30 -52.69 -21.53
C VAL A 680 12.89 -51.63 -22.48
N ARG A 681 12.88 -50.33 -22.16
CA ARG A 681 13.40 -49.26 -23.04
C ARG A 681 14.37 -48.33 -22.32
N ARG A 682 15.54 -48.20 -22.95
CA ARG A 682 16.69 -47.35 -22.60
C ARG A 682 16.34 -46.18 -21.67
N VAL A 683 17.01 -46.17 -20.50
CA VAL A 683 17.22 -45.05 -19.58
C VAL A 683 16.90 -43.71 -20.24
N ALA A 684 15.74 -43.13 -19.91
CA ALA A 684 15.32 -41.83 -20.41
C ALA A 684 16.47 -40.83 -20.19
N ARG A 685 16.99 -40.22 -21.26
CA ARG A 685 18.07 -39.23 -21.15
C ARG A 685 17.55 -38.03 -20.37
N LYS A 686 17.98 -37.91 -19.11
CA LYS A 686 17.68 -36.75 -18.27
C LYS A 686 18.20 -35.47 -18.96
N LYS A 687 17.32 -34.50 -19.17
CA LYS A 687 17.65 -33.21 -19.79
C LYS A 687 18.73 -32.52 -18.94
N LYS A 688 19.90 -32.21 -19.51
CA LYS A 688 20.97 -31.52 -18.77
C LYS A 688 20.46 -30.17 -18.25
N SER A 689 20.69 -29.89 -16.98
CA SER A 689 20.37 -28.60 -16.35
C SER A 689 21.17 -27.48 -17.02
N ARG A 690 20.49 -26.40 -17.42
CA ARG A 690 21.10 -25.22 -18.05
C ARG A 690 21.65 -24.25 -16.99
N PHE A 691 22.65 -24.70 -16.23
CA PHE A 691 23.22 -23.91 -15.13
C PHE A 691 23.73 -22.52 -15.57
N TRP A 692 24.26 -22.41 -16.78
CA TRP A 692 24.74 -21.13 -17.33
C TRP A 692 23.66 -20.04 -17.35
N LEU A 693 22.39 -20.40 -17.59
CA LEU A 693 21.28 -19.44 -17.52
C LEU A 693 21.09 -18.92 -16.09
N HIS A 694 21.18 -19.79 -15.09
CA HIS A 694 21.06 -19.39 -13.68
C HIS A 694 22.23 -18.47 -13.28
N SER A 695 23.43 -18.76 -13.78
CA SER A 695 24.60 -17.91 -13.56
C SER A 695 24.44 -16.52 -14.19
N ILE A 696 23.91 -16.41 -15.41
CA ILE A 696 23.65 -15.09 -16.02
C ILE A 696 22.67 -14.27 -15.19
N VAL A 697 21.54 -14.87 -14.80
CA VAL A 697 20.53 -14.19 -13.97
C VAL A 697 21.16 -13.72 -12.66
N PHE A 698 21.97 -14.56 -12.01
CA PHE A 698 22.71 -14.18 -10.82
C PHE A 698 23.68 -13.02 -11.05
N PHE A 699 24.42 -12.99 -12.16
CA PHE A 699 25.36 -11.90 -12.46
C PHE A 699 24.66 -10.58 -12.77
N ILE A 700 23.52 -10.61 -13.47
CA ILE A 700 22.71 -9.41 -13.71
C ILE A 700 22.18 -8.88 -12.36
N GLY A 701 21.70 -9.76 -11.49
CA GLY A 701 21.27 -9.37 -10.15
C GLY A 701 22.42 -8.84 -9.29
N ALA A 702 23.61 -9.46 -9.36
CA ALA A 702 24.79 -8.98 -8.65
C ALA A 702 25.26 -7.62 -9.17
N LEU A 703 25.10 -7.34 -10.46
CA LEU A 703 25.35 -6.01 -11.03
C LEU A 703 24.40 -4.97 -10.42
N SER A 704 23.12 -5.30 -10.23
CA SER A 704 22.17 -4.41 -9.55
C SER A 704 22.54 -4.12 -8.10
N PHE A 705 23.01 -5.13 -7.36
CA PHE A 705 23.54 -4.93 -6.00
C PHE A 705 24.75 -3.97 -6.01
N ILE A 706 25.70 -4.19 -6.92
CA ILE A 706 26.89 -3.33 -7.04
C ILE A 706 26.47 -1.90 -7.42
N GLU A 707 25.56 -1.74 -8.36
CA GLU A 707 25.07 -0.43 -8.80
C GLU A 707 24.43 0.33 -7.64
N SER A 708 23.50 -0.32 -6.92
CA SER A 708 22.84 0.27 -5.76
C SER A 708 23.83 0.63 -4.66
N TRP A 709 24.79 -0.25 -4.38
CA TRP A 709 25.83 -0.03 -3.36
C TRP A 709 26.76 1.13 -3.71
N ILE A 710 27.10 1.32 -4.99
CA ILE A 710 27.92 2.47 -5.42
C ILE A 710 27.12 3.77 -5.26
N GLN A 711 25.85 3.77 -5.65
CA GLN A 711 24.98 4.95 -5.55
C GLN A 711 24.74 5.33 -4.07
N SER A 712 24.45 4.36 -3.20
CA SER A 712 24.20 4.60 -1.77
C SER A 712 25.44 5.14 -1.04
N ASN A 713 26.64 4.71 -1.41
CA ASN A 713 27.89 5.22 -0.80
C ASN A 713 28.43 6.51 -1.45
N GLY A 714 27.67 7.17 -2.33
CA GLY A 714 28.09 8.42 -2.99
C GLY A 714 29.17 8.25 -4.06
N GLY A 715 29.44 7.02 -4.52
CA GLY A 715 30.43 6.66 -5.54
C GLY A 715 31.49 5.67 -5.05
N PHE A 716 32.24 5.10 -6.00
CA PHE A 716 33.37 4.22 -5.71
C PHE A 716 34.46 4.33 -6.78
N GLY A 717 35.66 4.77 -6.38
CA GLY A 717 36.82 4.86 -7.27
C GLY A 717 36.56 5.81 -8.46
N PRO A 718 36.58 5.33 -9.73
CA PRO A 718 36.33 6.16 -10.91
C PRO A 718 34.84 6.47 -11.16
N TRP A 719 33.93 5.85 -10.41
CA TRP A 719 32.48 6.03 -10.55
C TRP A 719 31.97 6.98 -9.47
N GLY A 720 31.27 8.06 -9.88
CA GLY A 720 30.67 9.03 -8.95
C GLY A 720 29.31 8.58 -8.42
N SER A 721 28.57 9.50 -7.80
CA SER A 721 27.24 9.25 -7.21
C SER A 721 26.20 8.73 -8.22
N GLY A 722 26.39 8.96 -9.53
CA GLY A 722 25.53 8.44 -10.59
C GLY A 722 25.70 6.95 -10.92
N GLY A 723 26.61 6.22 -10.25
CA GLY A 723 26.81 4.78 -10.45
C GLY A 723 27.60 4.40 -11.72
N ILE A 724 27.53 3.12 -12.11
CA ILE A 724 28.19 2.57 -13.32
C ILE A 724 27.34 2.90 -14.56
N ILE A 725 26.00 2.91 -14.43
CA ILE A 725 25.08 3.11 -15.55
C ILE A 725 24.53 4.53 -15.52
N SER A 726 25.12 5.41 -16.32
CA SER A 726 24.69 6.82 -16.42
C SER A 726 23.34 7.03 -17.13
N ASN A 727 22.86 6.06 -17.91
CA ASN A 727 21.57 6.18 -18.58
C ASN A 727 20.43 5.88 -17.60
N PHE A 728 19.60 6.90 -17.32
CA PHE A 728 18.46 6.80 -16.41
C PHE A 728 17.55 5.59 -16.66
N ILE A 729 17.16 5.31 -17.91
CA ILE A 729 16.23 4.21 -18.23
C ILE A 729 16.86 2.85 -17.94
N LEU A 730 18.13 2.66 -18.33
CA LEU A 730 18.83 1.39 -18.11
C LEU A 730 19.13 1.19 -16.62
N ASN A 731 19.50 2.25 -15.90
CA ASN A 731 19.69 2.21 -14.46
C ASN A 731 18.37 1.84 -13.76
N ALA A 732 17.28 2.52 -14.13
CA ALA A 732 15.95 2.26 -13.57
C ALA A 732 15.49 0.82 -13.80
N LEU A 733 15.66 0.28 -15.01
CA LEU A 733 15.31 -1.12 -15.30
C LEU A 733 16.19 -2.12 -14.53
N LEU A 734 17.47 -1.82 -14.35
CA LEU A 734 18.38 -2.67 -13.58
C LEU A 734 17.98 -2.70 -12.12
N LEU A 735 17.78 -1.55 -11.48
CA LEU A 735 17.39 -1.46 -10.07
C LEU A 735 15.97 -1.97 -9.82
N LEU A 736 15.07 -1.88 -10.82
CA LEU A 736 13.72 -2.44 -10.72
C LEU A 736 13.70 -3.98 -10.76
N PHE A 737 14.37 -4.59 -11.74
CA PHE A 737 14.31 -6.06 -11.94
C PHE A 737 15.48 -6.83 -11.31
N GLY A 738 16.60 -6.15 -11.09
CA GLY A 738 17.84 -6.70 -10.57
C GLY A 738 17.72 -7.37 -9.20
N PRO A 739 17.01 -6.81 -8.21
CA PRO A 739 16.82 -7.48 -6.92
C PRO A 739 16.16 -8.86 -7.06
N PHE A 740 15.18 -8.99 -7.95
CA PHE A 740 14.51 -10.27 -8.23
C PHE A 740 15.42 -11.26 -8.95
N PHE A 741 16.24 -10.78 -9.89
CA PHE A 741 17.26 -11.61 -10.53
C PHE A 741 18.34 -12.07 -9.55
N LEU A 742 18.73 -11.21 -8.60
CA LEU A 742 19.67 -11.56 -7.54
C LEU A 742 19.06 -12.61 -6.61
N TRP A 743 17.81 -12.45 -6.24
CA TRP A 743 17.09 -13.38 -5.38
C TRP A 743 16.92 -14.77 -6.02
N ILE A 744 16.35 -14.85 -7.23
CA ILE A 744 16.12 -16.13 -7.93
C ILE A 744 17.45 -16.75 -8.38
N GLY A 745 18.32 -15.96 -9.01
CA GLY A 745 19.62 -16.41 -9.48
C GLY A 745 20.53 -16.86 -8.34
N GLY A 746 20.57 -16.06 -7.27
CA GLY A 746 21.35 -16.32 -6.06
C GLY A 746 20.94 -17.61 -5.38
N ALA A 747 19.63 -17.81 -5.14
CA ALA A 747 19.16 -19.06 -4.54
C ALA A 747 19.50 -20.29 -5.38
N LEU A 748 19.37 -20.21 -6.71
CA LEU A 748 19.67 -21.33 -7.62
C LEU A 748 21.17 -21.66 -7.72
N VAL A 749 22.04 -20.66 -7.61
CA VAL A 749 23.50 -20.82 -7.66
C VAL A 749 24.04 -21.23 -6.29
N LEU A 750 23.73 -20.45 -5.24
CA LEU A 750 24.18 -20.67 -3.87
C LEU A 750 23.57 -21.95 -3.26
N GLY A 751 22.39 -22.39 -3.69
CA GLY A 751 21.79 -23.64 -3.23
C GLY A 751 22.66 -24.86 -3.48
N ARG A 752 23.46 -24.85 -4.56
CA ARG A 752 24.43 -25.91 -4.84
C ARG A 752 25.61 -25.90 -3.86
N ILE A 753 25.98 -24.72 -3.39
CA ILE A 753 27.02 -24.52 -2.38
C ILE A 753 26.50 -24.96 -1.01
N GLY A 754 25.27 -24.57 -0.65
CA GLY A 754 24.58 -25.04 0.56
C GLY A 754 24.48 -26.57 0.62
N ALA A 755 24.17 -27.22 -0.50
CA ALA A 755 24.15 -28.68 -0.60
C ALA A 755 25.52 -29.34 -0.41
N ALA A 756 26.62 -28.60 -0.61
CA ALA A 756 27.98 -29.05 -0.33
C ALA A 756 28.40 -28.85 1.14
N GLY A 757 27.49 -28.39 2.01
CA GLY A 757 27.73 -28.11 3.43
C GLY A 757 28.54 -29.16 4.19
N PRO A 758 28.24 -30.48 4.09
CA PRO A 758 29.03 -31.51 4.77
C PRO A 758 30.50 -31.56 4.32
N ARG A 759 30.79 -31.26 3.04
CA ARG A 759 32.17 -31.21 2.52
C ARG A 759 32.91 -29.97 3.04
N ILE A 760 32.21 -28.84 3.10
CA ILE A 760 32.76 -27.58 3.63
C ILE A 760 33.08 -27.74 5.12
N PHE A 761 32.15 -28.29 5.91
CA PHE A 761 32.33 -28.52 7.34
C PHE A 761 33.42 -29.56 7.65
N THR A 762 33.53 -30.63 6.85
CA THR A 762 34.61 -31.62 7.02
C THR A 762 35.98 -31.07 6.64
N TYR A 763 36.04 -30.14 5.68
CA TYR A 763 37.26 -29.41 5.37
C TYR A 763 37.66 -28.47 6.52
N LEU A 764 36.71 -27.72 7.07
CA LEU A 764 36.98 -26.67 8.07
C LEU A 764 37.17 -27.23 9.50
N PHE A 765 36.43 -28.28 9.89
CA PHE A 765 36.43 -28.85 11.24
C PHE A 765 36.92 -30.30 11.33
N GLY A 766 37.42 -30.88 10.24
CA GLY A 766 37.86 -32.28 10.17
C GLY A 766 39.06 -32.65 11.06
N TRP A 767 39.69 -31.67 11.69
CA TRP A 767 40.74 -31.81 12.71
C TRP A 767 40.22 -32.11 14.12
N SER A 768 38.93 -31.90 14.39
CA SER A 768 38.39 -31.98 15.75
C SER A 768 38.13 -33.43 16.16
N PRO A 769 38.39 -33.82 17.43
CA PRO A 769 38.14 -35.17 17.92
C PRO A 769 36.67 -35.60 17.80
N ALA A 770 35.74 -34.65 17.75
CA ALA A 770 34.32 -34.91 17.55
C ALA A 770 33.99 -35.40 16.12
N LEU A 771 34.86 -35.13 15.13
CA LEU A 771 34.63 -35.41 13.71
C LEU A 771 35.46 -36.57 13.15
N SER A 772 36.53 -36.99 13.83
CA SER A 772 37.42 -38.06 13.35
C SER A 772 36.69 -39.40 13.19
N ASP A 773 35.75 -39.71 14.08
CA ASP A 773 34.96 -40.95 14.08
C ASP A 773 33.86 -40.95 13.00
N ILE A 774 33.44 -39.76 12.54
CA ILE A 774 32.31 -39.53 11.63
C ILE A 774 32.79 -39.43 10.16
N LYS A 775 34.07 -39.09 9.95
CA LYS A 775 34.72 -38.85 8.64
C LYS A 775 34.60 -40.01 7.64
N ARG A 776 34.53 -41.26 8.11
CA ARG A 776 34.42 -42.46 7.24
C ARG A 776 33.00 -42.65 6.67
N GLY A 777 31.96 -42.17 7.36
CA GLY A 777 30.56 -42.23 6.91
C GLY A 777 30.18 -41.10 5.93
N LEU A 778 30.89 -39.97 5.97
CA LEU A 778 30.56 -38.75 5.20
C LEU A 778 31.04 -38.76 3.73
N LYS A 779 31.92 -39.69 3.34
CA LYS A 779 32.45 -39.75 1.95
C LYS A 779 31.40 -40.20 0.92
N GLY A 780 30.28 -40.77 1.35
CA GLY A 780 29.20 -41.23 0.47
C GLY A 780 27.98 -40.32 0.35
N SER A 781 27.85 -39.27 1.19
CA SER A 781 26.59 -38.50 1.33
C SER A 781 26.49 -37.26 0.44
N GLY A 782 27.56 -36.88 -0.26
CA GLY A 782 27.59 -35.62 -0.99
C GLY A 782 26.91 -35.70 -2.36
N SER A 783 25.83 -34.94 -2.53
CA SER A 783 25.11 -34.62 -3.78
C SER A 783 23.90 -35.50 -4.14
N SER A 784 22.89 -35.57 -3.27
CA SER A 784 21.54 -35.88 -3.75
C SER A 784 20.86 -34.62 -4.30
N GLU A 785 20.11 -34.76 -5.38
CA GLU A 785 19.30 -33.68 -5.95
C GLU A 785 18.26 -33.15 -4.93
N SER A 786 17.82 -33.99 -4.00
CA SER A 786 16.92 -33.62 -2.91
C SER A 786 17.54 -32.60 -1.95
N VAL A 787 18.81 -32.76 -1.56
CA VAL A 787 19.52 -31.83 -0.66
C VAL A 787 19.73 -30.45 -1.32
N ASN A 788 19.99 -30.42 -2.64
CA ASN A 788 20.09 -29.15 -3.36
C ASN A 788 18.76 -28.37 -3.39
N ARG A 789 17.63 -29.06 -3.57
CA ARG A 789 16.31 -28.43 -3.55
C ARG A 789 15.97 -27.85 -2.17
N LEU A 790 16.37 -28.52 -1.09
CA LEU A 790 16.27 -27.98 0.27
C LEU A 790 17.04 -26.68 0.43
N ALA A 791 18.33 -26.71 0.09
CA ALA A 791 19.18 -25.55 0.27
C ALA A 791 18.58 -24.34 -0.45
N ILE A 792 18.02 -24.53 -1.66
CA ILE A 792 17.31 -23.47 -2.39
C ILE A 792 16.12 -22.92 -1.59
N ILE A 793 15.24 -23.77 -1.05
CA ILE A 793 14.06 -23.30 -0.30
C ILE A 793 14.48 -22.53 0.95
N LEU A 794 15.43 -23.06 1.73
CA LEU A 794 15.95 -22.39 2.92
C LEU A 794 16.62 -21.05 2.59
N LEU A 795 17.35 -20.98 1.47
CA LEU A 795 17.94 -19.73 1.00
C LEU A 795 16.86 -18.71 0.65
N LEU A 796 15.83 -19.12 -0.10
CA LEU A 796 14.73 -18.23 -0.49
C LEU A 796 13.95 -17.71 0.71
N THR A 797 13.65 -18.55 1.71
CA THR A 797 12.90 -18.13 2.90
C THR A 797 13.73 -17.20 3.78
N LEU A 798 14.97 -17.58 4.09
CA LEU A 798 15.83 -16.78 4.98
C LEU A 798 16.29 -15.47 4.34
N SER A 799 16.46 -15.43 3.02
CA SER A 799 16.77 -14.17 2.33
C SER A 799 15.61 -13.19 2.38
N ILE A 800 14.35 -13.66 2.26
CA ILE A 800 13.15 -12.80 2.40
C ILE A 800 13.01 -12.29 3.84
N VAL A 801 13.19 -13.16 4.83
CA VAL A 801 13.13 -12.77 6.25
C VAL A 801 14.17 -11.69 6.56
N THR A 802 15.39 -11.86 6.07
CA THR A 802 16.48 -10.88 6.26
C THR A 802 16.17 -9.56 5.56
N LEU A 803 15.66 -9.62 4.32
CA LEU A 803 15.23 -8.43 3.60
C LEU A 803 14.14 -7.67 4.34
N ALA A 804 13.08 -8.36 4.74
CA ALA A 804 11.93 -7.73 5.39
C ALA A 804 12.32 -7.08 6.72
N ALA A 805 13.22 -7.71 7.49
CA ALA A 805 13.73 -7.12 8.74
C ALA A 805 14.59 -5.87 8.49
N VAL A 806 15.56 -5.93 7.57
CA VAL A 806 16.45 -4.79 7.27
C VAL A 806 15.64 -3.62 6.70
N GLN A 807 14.81 -3.87 5.69
CA GLN A 807 14.04 -2.83 5.02
C GLN A 807 12.90 -2.30 5.90
N GLY A 808 12.30 -3.15 6.72
CA GLY A 808 11.27 -2.74 7.67
C GLY A 808 11.84 -1.78 8.72
N TYR A 809 12.94 -2.17 9.36
CA TYR A 809 13.59 -1.34 10.39
C TYR A 809 14.15 -0.03 9.81
N THR A 810 14.77 -0.09 8.63
CA THR A 810 15.23 1.11 7.91
C THR A 810 14.06 2.05 7.60
N GLY A 811 12.89 1.51 7.25
CA GLY A 811 11.68 2.32 7.02
C GLY A 811 11.27 3.14 8.24
N THR A 812 11.11 2.48 9.39
CA THR A 812 10.71 3.15 10.64
C THR A 812 11.69 4.26 11.05
N LEU A 813 13.00 4.03 10.89
CA LEU A 813 14.01 5.06 11.17
C LEU A 813 13.95 6.24 10.19
N VAL A 814 13.62 5.99 8.93
CA VAL A 814 13.45 7.08 7.95
C VAL A 814 12.25 7.95 8.33
N ASP A 815 11.18 7.35 8.85
CA ASP A 815 10.01 8.09 9.33
C ASP A 815 10.39 8.98 10.53
N GLU A 816 11.13 8.45 11.51
CA GLU A 816 11.68 9.21 12.65
C GLU A 816 12.61 10.36 12.21
N ARG A 817 13.52 10.10 11.26
CA ARG A 817 14.40 11.12 10.69
C ARG A 817 13.62 12.20 9.95
N THR A 818 12.53 11.82 9.27
CA THR A 818 11.66 12.76 8.56
C THR A 818 10.99 13.71 9.53
N THR A 819 10.49 13.18 10.65
CA THR A 819 9.92 14.01 11.72
C THR A 819 10.96 14.94 12.34
N SER A 820 12.15 14.43 12.61
CA SER A 820 13.24 15.21 13.21
C SER A 820 13.72 16.32 12.27
N ALA A 821 13.78 16.04 10.96
CA ALA A 821 14.11 17.04 9.94
C ALA A 821 13.03 18.12 9.83
N GLN A 822 11.74 17.76 9.89
CA GLN A 822 10.61 18.70 9.80
C GLN A 822 10.45 19.57 11.05
N THR A 823 10.51 18.98 12.24
CA THR A 823 10.25 19.67 13.51
C THR A 823 11.50 20.35 14.07
N GLY A 824 12.66 19.71 13.92
CA GLY A 824 13.95 20.23 14.35
C GLY A 824 14.30 19.97 15.81
N ALA A 825 13.33 20.02 16.71
CA ALA A 825 13.46 19.76 18.15
C ALA A 825 12.17 19.10 18.68
N ASP A 826 12.05 18.92 19.99
CA ASP A 826 10.80 18.43 20.61
C ASP A 826 9.63 19.37 20.31
N LEU A 827 9.88 20.67 20.42
CA LEU A 827 8.94 21.73 20.11
C LEU A 827 9.63 22.87 19.36
N GLN A 828 9.08 23.24 18.23
CA GLN A 828 9.42 24.43 17.46
C GLN A 828 8.27 25.43 17.58
N VAL A 829 8.61 26.67 17.94
CA VAL A 829 7.65 27.77 18.08
C VAL A 829 8.03 28.88 17.12
N GLN A 830 7.07 29.26 16.28
CA GLN A 830 7.17 30.38 15.37
C GLN A 830 6.32 31.52 15.93
N PHE A 831 6.96 32.64 16.27
CA PHE A 831 6.34 33.90 16.68
C PHE A 831 6.07 34.81 15.48
N GLU A 832 5.10 35.70 15.63
CA GLU A 832 4.71 36.68 14.61
C GLU A 832 5.76 37.79 14.46
N GLU A 833 6.26 38.30 15.59
CA GLU A 833 7.34 39.27 15.65
C GLU A 833 8.62 38.63 16.21
N PRO A 834 9.82 39.12 15.85
CA PRO A 834 11.05 38.64 16.44
C PRO A 834 11.11 38.90 17.95
N VAL A 835 11.14 37.84 18.75
CA VAL A 835 11.22 37.90 20.22
C VAL A 835 12.62 37.53 20.72
N THR A 836 12.96 38.05 21.90
CA THR A 836 14.20 37.69 22.59
C THR A 836 14.11 36.31 23.24
N GLU A 837 15.25 35.70 23.54
CA GLU A 837 15.35 34.39 24.19
C GLU A 837 14.50 34.31 25.47
N GLN A 838 14.62 35.31 26.35
CA GLN A 838 13.87 35.34 27.62
C GLN A 838 12.36 35.39 27.39
N GLN A 839 11.89 36.14 26.40
CA GLN A 839 10.46 36.24 26.10
C GLN A 839 9.91 34.90 25.56
N ALA A 840 10.66 34.23 24.69
CA ALA A 840 10.28 32.93 24.18
C ALA A 840 10.24 31.87 25.31
N MET A 841 11.23 31.90 26.20
CA MET A 841 11.28 31.03 27.39
C MET A 841 10.08 31.28 28.32
N ASP A 842 9.78 32.54 28.64
CA ASP A 842 8.69 32.90 29.53
C ASP A 842 7.33 32.42 28.99
N GLU A 843 7.11 32.51 27.68
CA GLU A 843 5.86 32.06 27.05
C GLU A 843 5.68 30.54 27.11
N VAL A 844 6.73 29.77 26.76
CA VAL A 844 6.69 28.30 26.83
C VAL A 844 6.57 27.81 28.28
N MET A 845 7.27 28.43 29.23
CA MET A 845 7.14 28.11 30.65
C MET A 845 5.73 28.38 31.19
N LEU A 846 5.10 29.46 30.73
CA LEU A 846 3.72 29.78 31.08
C LEU A 846 2.75 28.78 30.44
N ALA A 847 3.03 28.30 29.23
CA ALA A 847 2.27 27.20 28.61
C ALA A 847 2.43 25.87 29.36
N ILE A 848 3.64 25.50 29.81
CA ILE A 848 3.87 24.31 30.65
C ILE A 848 3.04 24.38 31.93
N GLN A 849 3.02 25.54 32.59
CA GLN A 849 2.21 25.76 33.80
C GLN A 849 0.70 25.68 33.53
N ARG A 850 0.23 26.18 32.38
CA ARG A 850 -1.17 26.07 31.95
C ARG A 850 -1.57 24.63 31.67
N ALA A 851 -0.71 23.90 30.96
CA ALA A 851 -0.93 22.51 30.57
C ALA A 851 -1.00 21.57 31.78
N GLY A 852 -0.21 21.86 32.84
CA GLY A 852 -0.25 21.11 34.10
C GLY A 852 0.20 19.65 33.98
N ILE A 853 1.13 19.39 33.06
CA ILE A 853 1.62 18.06 32.70
C ILE A 853 2.74 17.64 33.68
N SER A 854 2.77 16.39 34.12
CA SER A 854 3.79 15.91 35.07
C SER A 854 5.12 15.55 34.41
N GLU A 855 5.07 15.21 33.13
CA GLU A 855 6.16 14.68 32.33
C GLU A 855 7.11 15.80 31.85
N ILE A 856 6.59 17.01 31.64
CA ILE A 856 7.36 18.20 31.25
C ILE A 856 7.26 19.22 32.38
N SER A 857 8.38 19.51 33.04
CA SER A 857 8.40 20.40 34.21
C SER A 857 9.21 21.68 34.03
N ASP A 858 10.17 21.66 33.10
CA ASP A 858 11.06 22.77 32.79
C ASP A 858 11.54 22.64 31.33
N ILE A 859 12.26 23.66 30.84
CA ILE A 859 12.94 23.61 29.54
C ILE A 859 14.39 23.18 29.78
N ASP A 860 14.82 22.07 29.17
CA ASP A 860 16.19 21.55 29.34
C ASP A 860 17.19 22.39 28.54
N TYR A 861 16.89 22.63 27.25
CA TYR A 861 17.69 23.47 26.36
C TYR A 861 16.81 24.21 25.37
N MET A 862 17.29 25.37 24.89
CA MET A 862 16.65 26.10 23.80
C MET A 862 17.68 26.76 22.89
N THR A 863 17.30 26.96 21.64
CA THR A 863 18.14 27.66 20.66
C THR A 863 17.28 28.31 19.57
N SER A 864 17.92 29.10 18.72
CA SER A 864 17.34 29.63 17.49
C SER A 864 18.34 29.48 16.35
N VAL A 865 17.89 29.68 15.11
CA VAL A 865 18.78 29.68 13.95
C VAL A 865 18.64 31.01 13.23
N GLY A 866 19.74 31.76 13.14
CA GLY A 866 19.77 33.04 12.43
C GLY A 866 19.85 32.84 10.92
N ASP A 867 19.32 33.80 10.16
CA ASP A 867 19.36 33.81 8.69
C ASP A 867 19.84 35.18 8.19
N ILE A 868 20.97 35.19 7.48
CA ILE A 868 21.53 36.38 6.83
C ILE A 868 21.97 36.05 5.41
N PHE A 869 22.24 37.08 4.60
CA PHE A 869 22.89 36.92 3.30
C PHE A 869 24.33 37.42 3.38
N THR A 870 25.28 36.58 2.97
CA THR A 870 26.70 36.93 2.83
C THR A 870 27.13 36.74 1.39
N ASN A 871 28.29 37.28 1.02
CA ASN A 871 28.88 37.05 -0.30
C ASN A 871 30.36 36.67 -0.15
N GLN A 872 30.88 35.88 -1.08
CA GLN A 872 32.32 35.63 -1.12
C GLN A 872 33.07 36.92 -1.49
N LYS A 873 34.18 37.19 -0.80
CA LYS A 873 35.00 38.37 -1.05
C LYS A 873 35.42 38.47 -2.52
N GLY A 874 35.03 39.58 -3.16
CA GLY A 874 35.30 39.84 -4.58
C GLY A 874 34.27 39.27 -5.56
N GLU A 875 33.25 38.57 -5.06
CA GLU A 875 32.09 38.11 -5.83
C GLU A 875 30.81 38.83 -5.42
N GLY A 876 29.90 39.03 -6.37
CA GLY A 876 28.62 39.73 -6.16
C GLY A 876 27.42 38.81 -5.94
N SER A 877 27.64 37.49 -5.78
CA SER A 877 26.58 36.52 -5.54
C SER A 877 26.27 36.45 -4.05
N LEU A 878 25.01 36.71 -3.68
CA LEU A 878 24.53 36.53 -2.31
C LEU A 878 24.27 35.05 -2.06
N VAL A 879 24.79 34.54 -0.95
CA VAL A 879 24.56 33.20 -0.44
C VAL A 879 23.83 33.29 0.88
N ARG A 880 22.79 32.48 1.03
CA ARG A 880 22.07 32.35 2.29
C ARG A 880 23.01 31.75 3.35
N THR A 881 23.05 32.35 4.52
CA THR A 881 23.98 31.98 5.59
C THR A 881 23.19 31.81 6.87
N TRP A 882 23.12 30.57 7.34
CA TRP A 882 22.48 30.21 8.59
C TRP A 882 23.47 30.25 9.75
N ILE A 883 23.02 30.77 10.87
CA ILE A 883 23.82 30.92 12.09
C ILE A 883 23.27 29.98 13.15
N LEU A 884 24.11 29.04 13.59
CA LEU A 884 23.81 28.21 14.75
C LEU A 884 24.36 28.88 16.00
N PHE A 885 23.45 29.22 16.92
CA PHE A 885 23.79 29.75 18.24
C PHE A 885 24.21 28.63 19.20
N ASP A 886 24.98 28.99 20.23
CA ASP A 886 25.44 28.04 21.23
C ASP A 886 24.27 27.24 21.85
N GLY A 887 24.49 25.95 22.12
CA GLY A 887 23.47 25.05 22.65
C GLY A 887 22.68 24.28 21.59
N HIS A 888 22.84 24.61 20.30
CA HIS A 888 22.15 23.93 19.19
C HIS A 888 22.37 22.42 19.14
N GLN A 889 23.49 21.91 19.66
CA GLN A 889 23.81 20.49 19.68
C GLN A 889 22.97 19.68 20.69
N ASN A 890 22.44 20.35 21.72
CA ASN A 890 21.58 19.74 22.74
C ASN A 890 20.08 20.02 22.52
N THR A 891 19.74 20.96 21.63
CA THR A 891 18.35 21.33 21.34
C THR A 891 17.85 20.81 20.00
N LEU A 892 18.67 20.90 18.95
CA LEU A 892 18.27 20.42 17.63
C LEU A 892 18.57 18.93 17.53
N GLN A 893 17.63 18.19 16.95
CA GLN A 893 17.73 16.76 16.72
C GLN A 893 18.55 16.48 15.45
N TRP A 894 19.87 16.48 15.60
CA TRP A 894 20.81 16.21 14.51
C TRP A 894 20.86 14.72 14.17
N ASP A 895 20.74 14.40 12.87
CA ASP A 895 20.94 13.05 12.34
C ASP A 895 22.33 12.92 11.69
N GLU A 896 22.90 11.72 11.65
CA GLU A 896 24.23 11.44 11.05
C GLU A 896 24.33 11.93 9.58
N GLN A 897 23.22 11.99 8.84
CA GLN A 897 23.23 12.46 7.45
C GLN A 897 23.20 14.00 7.29
N THR A 898 22.87 14.73 8.35
CA THR A 898 22.76 16.20 8.31
C THR A 898 24.11 16.89 8.20
N ILE A 899 25.12 16.33 8.86
CA ILE A 899 26.41 16.95 9.12
C ILE A 899 27.56 16.17 8.45
N PRO A 900 28.74 16.81 8.26
CA PRO A 900 29.91 16.07 7.81
C PRO A 900 30.46 15.18 8.93
N GLY A 901 30.21 13.87 8.83
CA GLY A 901 30.64 12.86 9.81
C GLY A 901 29.51 12.42 10.74
N ASP A 902 29.84 11.64 11.77
CA ASP A 902 28.84 10.94 12.59
C ASP A 902 28.66 11.56 14.00
N ASP A 903 29.40 12.64 14.31
CA ASP A 903 29.47 13.22 15.66
C ASP A 903 29.18 14.73 15.63
N ILE A 904 28.01 15.10 16.13
CA ILE A 904 27.57 16.50 16.20
C ILE A 904 28.42 17.34 17.15
N ASP A 905 28.96 16.75 18.23
CA ASP A 905 29.77 17.50 19.18
C ASP A 905 31.06 17.99 18.50
N ALA A 906 31.67 17.13 17.66
CA ALA A 906 32.84 17.48 16.88
C ALA A 906 32.55 18.59 15.86
N VAL A 907 31.45 18.48 15.12
CA VAL A 907 31.06 19.48 14.10
C VAL A 907 30.65 20.81 14.75
N SER A 908 29.98 20.78 15.90
CA SER A 908 29.62 21.95 16.69
C SER A 908 30.87 22.69 17.18
N LEU A 909 31.88 21.97 17.68
CA LEU A 909 33.19 22.52 18.03
C LEU A 909 33.88 23.19 16.84
N ASP A 910 33.79 22.57 15.66
CA ASP A 910 34.35 23.12 14.44
C ASP A 910 33.64 24.42 14.02
N TRP A 911 32.30 24.46 14.03
CA TRP A 911 31.52 25.68 13.78
C TRP A 911 31.84 26.79 14.78
N ALA A 912 32.00 26.45 16.06
CA ALA A 912 32.40 27.38 17.11
C ALA A 912 33.82 27.96 16.88
N SER A 913 34.68 27.25 16.15
CA SER A 913 36.05 27.65 15.82
C SER A 913 36.21 28.31 14.44
N SER A 914 35.14 28.94 13.93
CA SER A 914 35.08 29.56 12.59
C SER A 914 35.10 28.56 11.42
N GLY A 915 34.65 27.32 11.66
CA GLY A 915 34.30 26.37 10.60
C GLY A 915 32.96 26.70 9.94
N PHE A 916 32.77 26.25 8.71
CA PHE A 916 31.48 26.29 8.03
C PHE A 916 31.21 25.03 7.23
N THR A 917 29.93 24.72 7.05
CA THR A 917 29.48 23.68 6.12
C THR A 917 28.63 24.29 5.01
N ALA A 918 28.54 23.62 3.87
CA ALA A 918 27.82 24.16 2.72
C ALA A 918 26.91 23.11 2.05
N GLY A 919 25.72 23.55 1.64
CA GLY A 919 24.83 22.76 0.79
C GLY A 919 25.41 22.46 -0.58
N SER A 920 24.77 21.55 -1.33
CA SER A 920 25.21 21.11 -2.65
C SER A 920 25.30 22.26 -3.68
N SER A 921 24.31 23.15 -3.68
CA SER A 921 24.28 24.33 -4.56
C SER A 921 25.21 25.43 -4.06
N ALA A 922 25.27 25.67 -2.74
CA ALA A 922 26.19 26.64 -2.14
C ALA A 922 27.67 26.31 -2.46
N LYS A 923 28.07 25.02 -2.40
CA LYS A 923 29.42 24.58 -2.81
C LYS A 923 29.82 25.05 -4.21
N SER A 924 28.89 24.98 -5.15
CA SER A 924 29.14 25.39 -6.54
C SER A 924 29.34 26.91 -6.68
N GLN A 925 28.73 27.70 -5.80
CA GLN A 925 28.91 29.16 -5.79
C GLN A 925 30.27 29.55 -5.23
N PHE A 926 30.79 28.80 -4.25
CA PHE A 926 32.11 29.05 -3.68
C PHE A 926 33.28 28.41 -4.47
N ASP A 927 33.00 27.69 -5.58
CA ASP A 927 33.97 26.88 -6.34
C ASP A 927 34.74 25.87 -5.45
N ILE A 928 34.05 25.31 -4.45
CA ILE A 928 34.63 24.35 -3.48
C ILE A 928 34.12 22.95 -3.80
N SER A 929 35.03 21.99 -3.88
CA SER A 929 34.72 20.56 -4.02
C SER A 929 34.70 19.84 -2.68
N SER A 930 34.10 18.65 -2.63
CA SER A 930 34.09 17.82 -1.41
C SER A 930 35.48 17.43 -0.90
N SER A 931 36.53 17.55 -1.72
CA SER A 931 37.92 17.28 -1.33
C SER A 931 38.66 18.47 -0.72
N ASP A 932 38.07 19.67 -0.73
CA ASP A 932 38.71 20.91 -0.29
C ASP A 932 38.49 21.20 1.20
N VAL A 933 38.21 20.17 2.01
CA VAL A 933 38.06 20.30 3.46
C VAL A 933 39.33 20.89 4.08
N GLY A 934 39.17 21.90 4.93
CA GLY A 934 40.26 22.68 5.54
C GLY A 934 40.70 23.90 4.74
N THR A 935 40.02 24.23 3.62
CA THR A 935 40.28 25.48 2.88
C THR A 935 39.62 26.68 3.54
N ASN A 936 40.33 27.81 3.55
CA ASN A 936 39.82 29.05 4.14
C ASN A 936 39.19 29.92 3.06
N VAL A 937 37.97 30.39 3.31
CA VAL A 937 37.23 31.33 2.48
C VAL A 937 36.95 32.60 3.27
N THR A 938 36.99 33.75 2.61
CA THR A 938 36.61 35.02 3.23
C THR A 938 35.23 35.41 2.74
N ILE A 939 34.30 35.56 3.68
CA ILE A 939 32.94 36.02 3.42
C ILE A 939 32.78 37.47 3.89
N GLU A 940 31.96 38.20 3.16
CA GLU A 940 31.61 39.60 3.41
C GLU A 940 30.14 39.69 3.78
N TYR A 941 29.83 40.55 4.75
CA TYR A 941 28.48 40.97 5.10
C TYR A 941 28.36 42.47 4.87
N THR A 942 27.30 42.88 4.18
CA THR A 942 27.04 44.29 3.87
C THR A 942 25.83 44.78 4.65
N ALA A 943 26.07 45.62 5.66
CA ALA A 943 25.02 46.31 6.40
C ALA A 943 24.68 47.64 5.72
N TYR A 944 23.42 47.84 5.35
CA TYR A 944 22.93 49.09 4.80
C TYR A 944 22.33 49.96 5.91
N GLY A 945 22.86 51.16 6.08
CA GLY A 945 22.37 52.18 6.99
C GLY A 945 21.82 53.38 6.22
N PHE A 946 20.89 54.09 6.86
CA PHE A 946 20.37 55.35 6.34
C PHE A 946 21.21 56.53 6.84
N GLY A 947 21.92 57.19 5.92
CA GLY A 947 22.81 58.31 6.18
C GLY A 947 22.16 59.70 6.13
N GLY A 948 20.83 59.78 6.07
CA GLY A 948 20.08 61.02 5.90
C GLY A 948 19.72 61.31 4.44
N PHE A 949 19.30 62.54 4.16
CA PHE A 949 19.01 63.00 2.80
C PHE A 949 20.09 63.97 2.32
N ASP A 950 20.47 63.91 1.04
CA ASP A 950 21.35 64.90 0.43
C ASP A 950 20.63 66.26 0.26
N SER A 951 21.35 67.25 -0.27
CA SER A 951 20.80 68.60 -0.53
C SER A 951 19.66 68.62 -1.56
N GLU A 952 19.43 67.53 -2.28
CA GLU A 952 18.40 67.35 -3.30
C GLU A 952 17.26 66.44 -2.82
N MET A 953 17.22 66.10 -1.52
CA MET A 953 16.25 65.18 -0.89
C MET A 953 16.34 63.72 -1.35
N ASN A 954 17.49 63.28 -1.90
CA ASN A 954 17.71 61.86 -2.18
C ASN A 954 18.20 61.13 -0.92
N PRO A 955 17.71 59.91 -0.63
CA PRO A 955 18.18 59.12 0.51
C PRO A 955 19.64 58.71 0.31
N ILE A 956 20.50 59.05 1.26
CA ILE A 956 21.89 58.59 1.31
C ILE A 956 21.90 57.21 1.96
N ILE A 957 22.24 56.18 1.20
CA ILE A 957 22.44 54.83 1.72
C ILE A 957 23.93 54.66 2.02
N THR A 958 24.29 54.49 3.30
CA THR A 958 25.65 54.14 3.72
C THR A 958 25.77 52.63 3.82
N ALA A 959 26.75 52.02 3.17
CA ALA A 959 27.02 50.58 3.28
C ALA A 959 28.28 50.36 4.13
N THR A 960 28.18 49.53 5.16
CA THR A 960 29.32 49.08 5.97
C THR A 960 29.59 47.62 5.62
N ILE A 961 30.79 47.33 5.13
CA ILE A 961 31.20 45.96 4.76
C ILE A 961 32.11 45.44 5.86
N THR A 962 31.77 44.28 6.40
CA THR A 962 32.57 43.52 7.36
C THR A 962 32.95 42.18 6.76
N GLU A 963 34.13 41.67 7.10
CA GLU A 963 34.67 40.45 6.53
C GLU A 963 35.16 39.52 7.63
N THR A 964 34.95 38.22 7.45
CA THR A 964 35.56 37.18 8.29
C THR A 964 36.10 36.03 7.44
N GLN A 965 37.12 35.36 7.96
CA GLN A 965 37.70 34.17 7.36
C GLN A 965 37.14 32.92 8.05
N ILE A 966 36.51 32.05 7.27
CA ILE A 966 35.91 30.79 7.70
C ILE A 966 36.57 29.60 7.01
N THR A 967 36.54 28.44 7.64
CA THR A 967 37.19 27.22 7.14
C THR A 967 36.16 26.18 6.71
N TYR A 968 36.30 25.63 5.50
CA TYR A 968 35.35 24.63 4.99
C TYR A 968 35.52 23.28 5.69
N MET A 969 34.47 22.80 6.37
CA MET A 969 34.49 21.57 7.16
C MET A 969 33.81 20.39 6.46
N GLY A 970 33.05 20.65 5.41
CA GLY A 970 32.35 19.62 4.64
C GLY A 970 30.96 20.06 4.18
N GLY A 971 30.22 19.15 3.55
CA GLY A 971 28.85 19.41 3.13
C GLY A 971 27.86 19.08 4.23
N HIS A 972 26.79 19.87 4.34
CA HIS A 972 25.56 19.46 5.04
C HIS A 972 24.48 19.14 4.00
N LYS A 973 23.46 18.36 4.39
CA LYS A 973 22.30 18.07 3.54
C LYS A 973 21.05 18.86 3.95
N TRP A 974 20.75 18.89 5.25
CA TRP A 974 19.70 19.71 5.84
C TRP A 974 20.08 20.13 7.27
N VAL A 975 19.34 21.09 7.81
CA VAL A 975 19.43 21.51 9.22
C VAL A 975 18.07 21.20 9.86
N PRO A 976 18.02 20.57 11.05
CA PRO A 976 16.77 20.21 11.69
C PRO A 976 15.83 21.42 11.86
N GLY A 977 14.56 21.29 11.45
CA GLY A 977 13.55 22.34 11.59
C GLY A 977 13.61 23.44 10.53
N LEU A 978 14.49 23.30 9.53
CA LEU A 978 14.61 24.20 8.38
C LEU A 978 14.29 23.47 7.06
N LEU A 979 13.89 24.23 6.05
CA LEU A 979 13.50 23.68 4.76
C LEU A 979 14.72 23.12 4.02
N SER A 980 14.56 21.90 3.50
CA SER A 980 15.64 21.17 2.84
C SER A 980 16.10 21.81 1.53
N SER A 981 15.17 22.40 0.77
CA SER A 981 15.46 23.15 -0.45
C SER A 981 16.30 24.41 -0.19
N GLU A 982 16.11 25.03 0.97
CA GLU A 982 16.90 26.19 1.40
C GLU A 982 18.31 25.75 1.86
N ALA A 983 18.42 24.58 2.50
CA ALA A 983 19.69 24.04 2.96
C ALA A 983 20.66 23.77 1.80
N GLU A 984 20.17 23.31 0.65
CA GLU A 984 21.02 23.12 -0.54
C GLU A 984 21.72 24.41 -0.98
N GLN A 985 21.08 25.56 -0.76
CA GLN A 985 21.54 26.89 -1.15
C GLN A 985 22.24 27.65 -0.02
N ALA A 986 22.27 27.10 1.20
CA ALA A 986 22.79 27.77 2.38
C ALA A 986 24.21 27.30 2.76
N ILE A 987 24.93 28.18 3.46
CA ILE A 987 26.07 27.81 4.29
C ILE A 987 25.68 27.93 5.76
N VAL A 988 26.30 27.11 6.62
CA VAL A 988 26.05 27.12 8.07
C VAL A 988 27.35 27.53 8.77
N ILE A 989 27.25 28.55 9.63
CA ILE A 989 28.35 29.08 10.44
C ILE A 989 27.97 29.12 11.93
N GLY A 990 28.97 29.09 12.80
CA GLY A 990 28.77 29.27 14.24
C GLY A 990 28.69 30.74 14.67
N GLU A 991 28.26 30.95 15.91
CA GLU A 991 28.05 32.27 16.53
C GLU A 991 29.31 33.16 16.50
N LEU A 992 30.52 32.61 16.68
CA LEU A 992 31.76 33.40 16.66
C LEU A 992 31.98 34.12 15.33
N SER A 993 31.78 33.42 14.21
CA SER A 993 31.90 34.00 12.87
C SER A 993 30.82 35.07 12.65
N TYR A 994 29.62 34.85 13.17
CA TYR A 994 28.55 35.82 13.12
C TYR A 994 28.88 37.09 13.92
N ARG A 995 29.40 36.97 15.15
CA ARG A 995 29.88 38.10 15.96
C ARG A 995 30.94 38.93 15.26
N GLN A 996 31.84 38.29 14.51
CA GLN A 996 32.85 38.99 13.71
C GLN A 996 32.26 39.75 12.51
N LEU A 997 31.15 39.26 11.94
CA LEU A 997 30.45 39.92 10.83
C LEU A 997 29.58 41.10 11.30
N VAL A 998 28.76 40.92 12.34
CA VAL A 998 27.75 41.93 12.72
C VAL A 998 28.09 42.72 13.99
N GLY A 999 29.09 42.29 14.75
CA GLY A 999 29.52 42.88 16.02
C GLY A 999 28.74 42.35 17.23
N ASP A 1000 29.40 42.30 18.39
CA ASP A 1000 28.86 41.71 19.64
C ASP A 1000 27.53 42.33 20.08
N SER A 1001 27.38 43.65 19.97
CA SER A 1001 26.15 44.33 20.39
C SER A 1001 24.91 43.89 19.62
N THR A 1002 25.07 43.53 18.33
CA THR A 1002 23.96 43.07 17.48
C THR A 1002 23.56 41.64 17.83
N VAL A 1003 24.56 40.81 18.19
CA VAL A 1003 24.35 39.42 18.59
C VAL A 1003 23.72 39.34 19.98
N ASP A 1004 24.18 40.15 20.94
CA ASP A 1004 23.64 40.15 22.31
C ASP A 1004 22.20 40.69 22.39
N SER A 1005 21.76 41.45 21.38
CA SER A 1005 20.37 41.91 21.23
C SER A 1005 19.60 41.11 20.17
N TYR A 1006 20.05 39.90 19.84
CA TYR A 1006 19.43 39.09 18.82
C TYR A 1006 18.00 38.70 19.22
N SER A 1007 17.09 38.82 18.27
CA SER A 1007 15.72 38.33 18.39
C SER A 1007 15.40 37.47 17.18
N SER A 1008 14.63 36.41 17.44
CA SER A 1008 14.22 35.45 16.41
C SER A 1008 12.70 35.30 16.45
N ASN A 1009 12.13 35.13 15.27
CA ASN A 1009 10.75 34.71 15.14
C ASN A 1009 10.62 33.19 15.30
N ARG A 1010 11.71 32.42 15.31
CA ARG A 1010 11.71 30.96 15.41
C ARG A 1010 12.61 30.48 16.52
N TRP A 1011 12.03 29.71 17.44
CA TRP A 1011 12.72 29.13 18.59
C TRP A 1011 12.48 27.63 18.64
N PHE A 1012 13.48 26.90 19.11
CA PHE A 1012 13.48 25.46 19.29
C PHE A 1012 13.70 25.13 20.75
N PHE A 1013 12.99 24.13 21.26
CA PHE A 1013 12.99 23.74 22.66
C PHE A 1013 13.16 22.23 22.79
N GLU A 1014 14.04 21.83 23.71
CA GLU A 1014 14.23 20.47 24.21
C GLU A 1014 13.58 20.39 25.59
N LEU A 1015 12.71 19.40 25.80
CA LEU A 1015 11.79 19.36 26.92
C LEU A 1015 11.75 17.98 27.61
N CYS A 1016 11.76 16.90 26.84
CA CYS A 1016 11.73 15.54 27.37
C CYS A 1016 12.15 14.51 26.31
N ASP A 1017 12.45 13.28 26.74
CA ASP A 1017 12.78 12.19 25.80
C ASP A 1017 11.56 11.77 24.96
N GLN A 1018 11.51 12.30 23.74
CA GLN A 1018 10.47 12.08 22.74
C GLN A 1018 10.30 10.62 22.32
N THR A 1019 11.27 9.75 22.62
CA THR A 1019 11.15 8.29 22.37
C THR A 1019 10.20 7.62 23.36
N GLU A 1020 9.89 8.25 24.50
CA GLU A 1020 8.91 7.77 25.45
C GLU A 1020 7.47 8.18 25.05
N LYS A 1021 6.55 7.20 25.07
CA LYS A 1021 5.13 7.43 24.69
C LYS A 1021 4.44 8.50 25.54
N ASP A 1022 4.81 8.60 26.82
CA ASP A 1022 4.22 9.58 27.74
C ASP A 1022 4.68 11.01 27.40
N CYS A 1023 5.97 11.20 27.09
CA CYS A 1023 6.51 12.47 26.58
C CYS A 1023 5.90 12.83 25.22
N LYS A 1024 5.77 11.87 24.29
CA LYS A 1024 5.11 12.07 22.98
C LYS A 1024 3.72 12.70 23.16
N ASN A 1025 2.92 12.18 24.09
CA ASN A 1025 1.58 12.73 24.36
C ASN A 1025 1.62 14.08 25.07
N ALA A 1026 2.56 14.28 26.00
CA ALA A 1026 2.78 15.54 26.70
C ALA A 1026 3.12 16.68 25.72
N LEU A 1027 4.00 16.43 24.74
CA LEU A 1027 4.40 17.40 23.72
C LEU A 1027 3.23 17.87 22.85
N LYS A 1028 2.26 17.00 22.59
CA LYS A 1028 1.04 17.38 21.84
C LYS A 1028 0.19 18.36 22.63
N THR A 1029 -0.10 18.02 23.88
CA THR A 1029 -0.87 18.89 24.78
C THR A 1029 -0.15 20.23 24.98
N LEU A 1030 1.17 20.20 25.14
CA LEU A 1030 1.95 21.43 25.27
C LEU A 1030 1.99 22.24 23.97
N GLY A 1031 2.17 21.61 22.80
CA GLY A 1031 2.18 22.28 21.51
C GLY A 1031 0.87 23.02 21.25
N VAL A 1032 -0.25 22.39 21.63
CA VAL A 1032 -1.58 23.03 21.67
C VAL A 1032 -1.52 24.26 22.58
N GLU A 1033 -1.19 24.14 23.86
CA GLU A 1033 -1.15 25.30 24.77
C GLU A 1033 -0.23 26.44 24.32
N VAL A 1034 0.93 26.13 23.74
CA VAL A 1034 1.89 27.10 23.20
C VAL A 1034 1.35 27.78 21.95
N SER A 1035 0.56 27.10 21.11
CA SER A 1035 -0.05 27.71 19.93
C SER A 1035 -1.01 28.86 20.26
N ASN A 1036 -1.47 28.94 21.51
CA ASN A 1036 -2.26 30.09 22.03
C ASN A 1036 -1.44 31.17 22.69
N GLY A 1037 -0.13 30.99 22.75
CA GLY A 1037 0.72 31.98 23.36
C GLY A 1037 0.57 33.32 22.66
N ASN A 1038 0.70 34.40 23.43
CA ASN A 1038 0.57 35.72 22.84
C ASN A 1038 1.73 35.96 21.85
N GLY A 1039 1.39 36.31 20.61
CA GLY A 1039 2.37 36.52 19.54
C GLY A 1039 2.94 35.23 18.93
N VAL A 1040 2.35 34.06 19.17
CA VAL A 1040 2.71 32.80 18.52
C VAL A 1040 1.93 32.64 17.20
N ALA A 1041 2.65 32.50 16.09
CA ALA A 1041 2.09 32.32 14.75
C ALA A 1041 1.79 30.84 14.45
N SER A 1042 2.68 29.92 14.85
CA SER A 1042 2.50 28.48 14.71
C SER A 1042 3.42 27.69 15.63
N THR A 1043 3.05 26.44 15.87
CA THR A 1043 3.86 25.46 16.62
C THR A 1043 3.98 24.18 15.83
N SER A 1044 5.15 23.54 15.93
CA SER A 1044 5.41 22.23 15.36
C SER A 1044 6.01 21.39 16.48
N ASN A 1045 5.38 20.25 16.80
CA ASN A 1045 5.85 19.36 17.87
C ASN A 1045 6.18 17.99 17.31
N TRP A 1046 7.17 17.34 17.92
CA TRP A 1046 7.67 16.07 17.40
C TRP A 1046 6.61 14.96 17.51
N GLY A 1047 5.79 14.97 18.56
CA GLY A 1047 4.82 13.90 18.81
C GLY A 1047 3.71 13.79 17.76
N ASP A 1048 3.11 14.91 17.35
CA ASP A 1048 2.10 14.97 16.29
C ASP A 1048 2.73 14.66 14.93
N ASN A 1049 3.86 15.28 14.60
CA ASN A 1049 4.54 15.06 13.32
C ASN A 1049 5.07 13.62 13.20
N HIS A 1050 5.49 12.99 14.30
CA HIS A 1050 5.90 11.59 14.30
C HIS A 1050 4.73 10.65 14.06
N GLU A 1051 3.62 10.81 14.77
CA GLU A 1051 2.43 9.99 14.51
C GLU A 1051 1.88 10.21 13.09
N SER A 1052 1.88 11.46 12.61
CA SER A 1052 1.52 11.78 11.24
C SER A 1052 2.45 11.08 10.25
N ASN A 1053 3.78 11.17 10.41
CA ASN A 1053 4.72 10.52 9.51
C ASN A 1053 4.71 8.99 9.60
N GLU A 1054 4.50 8.39 10.77
CA GLU A 1054 4.32 6.94 10.93
C GLU A 1054 3.06 6.44 10.22
N ARG A 1055 1.94 7.16 10.38
CA ARG A 1055 0.67 6.82 9.74
C ARG A 1055 0.67 7.13 8.26
N THR A 1056 1.25 8.24 7.83
CA THR A 1056 1.41 8.61 6.43
C THR A 1056 2.40 7.66 5.75
N GLY A 1057 3.55 7.36 6.36
CA GLY A 1057 4.46 6.31 5.90
C GLY A 1057 3.80 4.93 5.80
N GLY A 1058 2.95 4.59 6.79
CA GLY A 1058 2.19 3.34 6.86
C GLY A 1058 1.01 3.24 5.87
N LEU A 1059 0.23 4.32 5.69
CA LEU A 1059 -1.00 4.37 4.90
C LEU A 1059 -0.76 4.82 3.45
N ILE A 1060 0.16 5.78 3.23
CA ILE A 1060 0.48 6.31 1.90
C ILE A 1060 1.49 5.40 1.18
N PHE A 1061 2.27 4.57 1.89
CA PHE A 1061 3.18 3.61 1.26
C PHE A 1061 2.96 2.13 1.60
N GLY A 1062 2.10 1.78 2.58
CA GLY A 1062 1.77 0.38 2.93
C GLY A 1062 2.96 -0.49 3.36
N THR A 1063 4.17 0.06 3.31
CA THR A 1063 5.41 -0.71 3.23
C THR A 1063 5.75 -1.36 4.57
N PRO A 1064 5.61 -0.67 5.72
CA PRO A 1064 5.86 -1.30 7.03
C PRO A 1064 4.94 -2.49 7.32
N GLY A 1065 3.63 -2.35 7.06
CA GLY A 1065 2.67 -3.45 7.20
C GLY A 1065 2.95 -4.61 6.25
N LEU A 1066 3.23 -4.29 4.99
CA LEU A 1066 3.58 -5.25 3.95
C LEU A 1066 4.85 -6.04 4.29
N LEU A 1067 5.92 -5.37 4.72
CA LEU A 1067 7.19 -6.00 5.12
C LEU A 1067 7.03 -6.82 6.42
N SER A 1068 6.24 -6.33 7.38
CA SER A 1068 5.90 -7.09 8.59
C SER A 1068 5.17 -8.39 8.26
N LEU A 1069 4.21 -8.36 7.33
CA LEU A 1069 3.55 -9.55 6.82
C LEU A 1069 4.54 -10.50 6.14
N GLN A 1070 5.40 -9.99 5.26
CA GLN A 1070 6.42 -10.81 4.59
C GLN A 1070 7.32 -11.50 5.59
N PHE A 1071 7.77 -10.78 6.62
CA PHE A 1071 8.60 -11.29 7.69
C PHE A 1071 7.92 -12.44 8.45
N VAL A 1072 6.66 -12.25 8.89
CA VAL A 1072 5.90 -13.26 9.64
C VAL A 1072 5.65 -14.50 8.77
N VAL A 1073 5.13 -14.32 7.55
CA VAL A 1073 4.78 -15.44 6.68
C VAL A 1073 6.02 -16.19 6.20
N ALA A 1074 7.11 -15.50 5.85
CA ALA A 1074 8.36 -16.13 5.45
C ALA A 1074 9.02 -16.88 6.63
N SER A 1075 8.92 -16.36 7.85
CA SER A 1075 9.40 -17.03 9.06
C SER A 1075 8.64 -18.33 9.33
N LEU A 1076 7.30 -18.29 9.28
CA LEU A 1076 6.45 -19.49 9.40
C LEU A 1076 6.72 -20.49 8.29
N ALA A 1077 6.86 -20.01 7.04
CA ALA A 1077 7.21 -20.82 5.88
C ALA A 1077 8.56 -21.52 6.04
N SER A 1078 9.56 -20.80 6.58
CA SER A 1078 10.90 -21.31 6.86
C SER A 1078 10.85 -22.48 7.85
N ILE A 1079 10.15 -22.28 8.97
CA ILE A 1079 9.98 -23.31 10.01
C ILE A 1079 9.25 -24.54 9.45
N ALA A 1080 8.12 -24.32 8.76
CA ALA A 1080 7.31 -25.41 8.19
C ALA A 1080 8.08 -26.19 7.11
N SER A 1081 8.75 -25.49 6.20
CA SER A 1081 9.52 -26.10 5.10
C SER A 1081 10.71 -26.91 5.64
N ALA A 1082 11.42 -26.35 6.62
CA ALA A 1082 12.51 -27.07 7.26
C ALA A 1082 11.99 -28.34 7.93
N PHE A 1083 10.93 -28.27 8.75
CA PHE A 1083 10.33 -29.43 9.41
C PHE A 1083 9.94 -30.55 8.44
N VAL A 1084 9.15 -30.22 7.40
CA VAL A 1084 8.65 -31.19 6.42
C VAL A 1084 9.82 -31.87 5.69
N PHE A 1085 10.83 -31.09 5.31
CA PHE A 1085 11.96 -31.63 4.57
C PHE A 1085 12.90 -32.48 5.43
N LEU A 1086 13.13 -32.11 6.69
CA LEU A 1086 13.97 -32.88 7.60
C LEU A 1086 13.38 -34.27 7.85
N SER A 1087 12.07 -34.33 8.05
CA SER A 1087 11.33 -35.60 8.18
C SER A 1087 11.50 -36.49 6.95
N LEU A 1088 11.50 -35.89 5.74
CA LEU A 1088 11.72 -36.60 4.47
C LEU A 1088 13.11 -37.21 4.38
N VAL A 1089 14.18 -36.44 4.59
CA VAL A 1089 15.57 -36.92 4.42
C VAL A 1089 15.85 -38.09 5.37
N LEU A 1090 15.36 -37.99 6.59
CA LEU A 1090 15.46 -39.06 7.58
C LEU A 1090 14.69 -40.31 7.13
N SER A 1091 13.50 -40.14 6.58
CA SER A 1091 12.68 -41.25 6.07
C SER A 1091 13.34 -41.96 4.89
N GLN A 1092 13.90 -41.21 3.93
CA GLN A 1092 14.60 -41.78 2.78
C GLN A 1092 15.85 -42.58 3.17
N ARG A 1093 16.52 -42.19 4.26
CA ARG A 1093 17.77 -42.82 4.73
C ARG A 1093 17.57 -43.80 5.87
N LYS A 1094 16.33 -44.02 6.30
CA LYS A 1094 16.00 -44.92 7.42
C LYS A 1094 16.59 -46.32 7.26
N ARG A 1095 16.63 -46.85 6.03
CA ARG A 1095 17.24 -48.14 5.71
C ARG A 1095 18.78 -48.11 5.84
N GLU A 1096 19.43 -47.04 5.40
CA GLU A 1096 20.89 -46.87 5.56
C GLU A 1096 21.26 -46.81 7.05
N LEU A 1097 20.49 -46.07 7.84
CA LEU A 1097 20.68 -45.95 9.28
C LEU A 1097 20.45 -47.28 10.01
N ALA A 1098 19.43 -48.05 9.61
CA ALA A 1098 19.18 -49.39 10.13
C ALA A 1098 20.30 -50.39 9.78
N ILE A 1099 20.89 -50.29 8.58
CA ILE A 1099 22.06 -51.11 8.19
C ILE A 1099 23.27 -50.77 9.07
N LEU A 1100 23.52 -49.48 9.35
CA LEU A 1100 24.60 -49.06 10.25
C LEU A 1100 24.40 -49.62 11.67
N GLN A 1101 23.17 -49.62 12.17
CA GLN A 1101 22.84 -50.25 13.45
C GLN A 1101 23.01 -51.78 13.42
N ALA A 1102 22.66 -52.43 12.32
CA ALA A 1102 22.84 -53.88 12.14
C ALA A 1102 24.33 -54.30 12.10
N ILE A 1103 25.21 -53.40 11.62
CA ILE A 1103 26.67 -53.60 11.61
C ILE A 1103 27.28 -53.35 13.01
N GLY A 1104 26.54 -52.77 13.95
CA GLY A 1104 26.95 -52.60 15.35
C GLY A 1104 27.08 -51.13 15.81
N ALA A 1105 26.65 -50.14 15.03
CA ALA A 1105 26.64 -48.75 15.47
C ALA A 1105 25.57 -48.50 16.55
N SER A 1106 25.91 -47.80 17.64
CA SER A 1106 24.93 -47.48 18.69
C SER A 1106 23.90 -46.44 18.20
N PRO A 1107 22.67 -46.43 18.72
CA PRO A 1107 21.67 -45.42 18.36
C PRO A 1107 22.16 -43.98 18.56
N THR A 1108 22.97 -43.74 19.60
CA THR A 1108 23.57 -42.42 19.87
C THR A 1108 24.67 -42.05 18.88
N GLN A 1109 25.45 -43.00 18.37
CA GLN A 1109 26.43 -42.77 17.30
C GLN A 1109 25.73 -42.40 15.98
N VAL A 1110 24.65 -43.10 15.64
CA VAL A 1110 23.85 -42.82 14.44
C VAL A 1110 23.14 -41.46 14.55
N LEU A 1111 22.59 -41.13 15.73
CA LEU A 1111 21.97 -39.81 15.99
C LEU A 1111 22.97 -38.68 15.78
N ARG A 1112 24.20 -38.78 16.31
CA ARG A 1112 25.25 -37.76 16.15
C ARG A 1112 25.70 -37.59 14.70
N LEU A 1113 25.85 -38.70 13.97
CA LEU A 1113 26.21 -38.69 12.55
C LEU A 1113 25.18 -37.90 11.71
N VAL A 1114 23.90 -38.22 11.89
CA VAL A 1114 22.80 -37.62 11.14
C VAL A 1114 22.59 -36.16 11.52
N LEU A 1115 22.64 -35.85 12.81
CA LEU A 1115 22.51 -34.47 13.31
C LEU A 1115 23.63 -33.60 12.75
N PHE A 1116 24.88 -34.10 12.73
CA PHE A 1116 26.01 -33.36 12.16
C PHE A 1116 25.82 -33.11 10.65
N GLU A 1117 25.44 -34.14 9.90
CA GLU A 1117 25.26 -34.01 8.46
C GLU A 1117 24.20 -32.96 8.11
N ILE A 1118 23.05 -33.02 8.76
CA ILE A 1118 21.94 -32.11 8.46
C ILE A 1118 22.22 -30.71 9.00
N MET A 1119 22.82 -30.58 10.18
CA MET A 1119 23.24 -29.28 10.71
C MET A 1119 24.27 -28.60 9.81
N SER A 1120 25.20 -29.35 9.21
CA SER A 1120 26.17 -28.76 8.28
C SER A 1120 25.53 -28.19 7.01
N ILE A 1121 24.48 -28.83 6.48
CA ILE A 1121 23.72 -28.31 5.33
C ILE A 1121 22.95 -27.06 5.74
N LEU A 1122 22.28 -27.12 6.90
CA LEU A 1122 21.45 -26.02 7.38
C LEU A 1122 22.26 -24.78 7.73
N LEU A 1123 23.36 -24.92 8.47
CA LEU A 1123 24.19 -23.79 8.88
C LEU A 1123 24.82 -23.08 7.67
N VAL A 1124 25.31 -23.85 6.68
CA VAL A 1124 25.84 -23.24 5.44
C VAL A 1124 24.72 -22.56 4.65
N SER A 1125 23.55 -23.19 4.52
CA SER A 1125 22.41 -22.59 3.82
C SER A 1125 21.88 -21.35 4.53
N MET A 1126 21.89 -21.33 5.87
CA MET A 1126 21.49 -20.19 6.68
C MET A 1126 22.46 -19.03 6.53
N ALA A 1127 23.77 -19.27 6.63
CA ALA A 1127 24.79 -18.24 6.41
C ALA A 1127 24.71 -17.64 5.00
N LEU A 1128 24.56 -18.48 3.98
CA LEU A 1128 24.38 -18.04 2.60
C LEU A 1128 23.03 -17.33 2.38
N GLY A 1129 21.99 -17.70 3.12
CA GLY A 1129 20.65 -17.13 3.03
C GLY A 1129 20.60 -15.73 3.63
N VAL A 1130 21.23 -15.54 4.79
CA VAL A 1130 21.43 -14.22 5.40
C VAL A 1130 22.30 -13.35 4.50
N LEU A 1131 23.44 -13.84 3.99
CA LEU A 1131 24.29 -13.09 3.05
C LEU A 1131 23.53 -12.67 1.79
N LEU A 1132 22.76 -13.58 1.20
CA LEU A 1132 21.92 -13.29 0.05
C LEU A 1132 20.85 -12.26 0.42
N GLY A 1133 20.22 -12.40 1.59
CA GLY A 1133 19.24 -11.44 2.12
C GLY A 1133 19.81 -10.04 2.25
N LEU A 1134 20.98 -9.87 2.86
CA LEU A 1134 21.66 -8.58 3.00
C LEU A 1134 21.96 -7.94 1.63
N ALA A 1135 22.46 -8.73 0.68
CA ALA A 1135 22.73 -8.25 -0.67
C ALA A 1135 21.46 -7.84 -1.43
N ILE A 1136 20.35 -8.56 -1.19
CA ILE A 1136 19.05 -8.18 -1.77
C ILE A 1136 18.52 -6.92 -1.08
N SER A 1137 18.67 -6.76 0.24
CA SER A 1137 18.28 -5.54 0.96
C SER A 1137 18.93 -4.32 0.35
N GLU A 1138 20.25 -4.35 0.14
CA GLU A 1138 20.97 -3.27 -0.54
C GLU A 1138 20.44 -3.03 -1.94
N SER A 1139 20.24 -4.08 -2.75
CA SER A 1139 19.68 -3.93 -4.10
C SER A 1139 18.26 -3.35 -4.10
N PHE A 1140 17.44 -3.63 -3.08
CA PHE A 1140 16.11 -3.05 -2.92
C PHE A 1140 16.17 -1.58 -2.52
N ASN A 1141 17.28 -1.10 -1.96
CA ASN A 1141 17.41 0.31 -1.63
C ASN A 1141 17.35 1.18 -2.90
N GLY A 1142 18.07 0.80 -3.96
CA GLY A 1142 17.94 1.45 -5.27
C GLY A 1142 16.55 1.29 -5.91
N PHE A 1143 15.84 0.19 -5.63
CA PHE A 1143 14.43 0.03 -6.02
C PHE A 1143 13.54 1.08 -5.34
N PHE A 1144 13.66 1.27 -4.02
CA PHE A 1144 12.91 2.30 -3.29
C PHE A 1144 13.29 3.71 -3.75
N GLY A 1145 14.55 3.97 -4.08
CA GLY A 1145 14.98 5.27 -4.63
C GLY A 1145 14.27 5.66 -5.93
N ILE A 1146 13.99 4.70 -6.82
CA ILE A 1146 13.22 4.96 -8.05
C ILE A 1146 11.77 5.33 -7.74
N PHE A 1147 11.14 4.59 -6.83
CA PHE A 1147 9.77 4.89 -6.43
C PHE A 1147 9.70 6.23 -5.68
N GLY A 1148 10.67 6.55 -4.82
CA GLY A 1148 10.82 7.86 -4.21
C GLY A 1148 10.88 8.98 -5.25
N TYR A 1149 11.68 8.83 -6.31
CA TYR A 1149 11.72 9.78 -7.42
C TYR A 1149 10.39 9.91 -8.16
N ILE A 1150 9.69 8.80 -8.41
CA ILE A 1150 8.35 8.80 -9.02
C ILE A 1150 7.37 9.57 -8.12
N PHE A 1151 7.36 9.30 -6.81
CA PHE A 1151 6.49 9.99 -5.86
C PHE A 1151 6.80 11.48 -5.75
N GLN A 1152 8.07 11.87 -5.77
CA GLN A 1152 8.49 13.28 -5.78
C GLN A 1152 7.89 14.04 -6.97
N ILE A 1153 7.87 13.44 -8.17
CA ILE A 1153 7.31 14.07 -9.38
C ILE A 1153 5.80 14.33 -9.22
N PHE A 1154 5.07 13.43 -8.55
CA PHE A 1154 3.61 13.53 -8.42
C PHE A 1154 3.14 14.30 -7.18
N LEU A 1155 3.91 14.30 -6.08
CA LEU A 1155 3.51 14.89 -4.78
C LEU A 1155 4.25 16.19 -4.44
N GLY A 1156 5.34 16.54 -5.13
CA GLY A 1156 6.11 17.77 -4.87
C GLY A 1156 6.85 17.82 -3.52
N GLN A 1157 6.61 16.86 -2.63
CA GLN A 1157 7.27 16.70 -1.34
C GLN A 1157 8.64 16.05 -1.57
N SER A 1158 9.72 16.81 -1.40
CA SER A 1158 11.09 16.28 -1.33
C SER A 1158 11.48 16.10 0.14
N ALA A 1159 11.37 14.88 0.67
CA ALA A 1159 12.18 14.53 1.83
C ALA A 1159 13.61 14.27 1.30
N PRO A 1160 14.62 15.09 1.67
CA PRO A 1160 16.00 14.92 1.20
C PRO A 1160 16.72 13.75 1.90
N ILE A 1161 15.99 12.97 2.69
CA ILE A 1161 16.56 11.96 3.57
C ILE A 1161 16.91 10.75 2.73
N ASP A 1162 18.21 10.47 2.67
CA ASP A 1162 18.69 9.28 1.98
C ASP A 1162 18.31 8.05 2.82
N ARG A 1163 17.83 7.02 2.13
CA ARG A 1163 17.45 5.77 2.77
C ARG A 1163 18.72 4.95 3.05
N ASP A 1164 19.40 5.25 4.15
CA ASP A 1164 20.59 4.50 4.58
C ASP A 1164 20.18 3.21 5.28
N LEU A 1165 20.70 2.09 4.81
CA LEU A 1165 20.35 0.79 5.37
C LEU A 1165 20.92 0.61 6.77
N VAL A 1166 20.02 0.40 7.71
CA VAL A 1166 20.37 -0.04 9.06
C VAL A 1166 20.27 -1.55 9.16
N TRP A 1167 21.30 -2.16 9.74
CA TRP A 1167 21.41 -3.62 9.85
C TRP A 1167 21.02 -4.09 11.25
N PRO A 1168 19.77 -4.56 11.48
CA PRO A 1168 19.28 -5.00 12.79
C PRO A 1168 19.87 -6.37 13.17
N TRP A 1169 21.15 -6.40 13.55
CA TRP A 1169 21.89 -7.63 13.79
C TRP A 1169 21.27 -8.49 14.90
N LEU A 1170 20.71 -7.87 15.94
CA LEU A 1170 20.13 -8.57 17.08
C LEU A 1170 18.87 -9.33 16.67
N GLU A 1171 17.97 -8.68 15.96
CA GLU A 1171 16.72 -9.21 15.43
C GLU A 1171 17.01 -10.34 14.44
N LEU A 1172 17.96 -10.11 13.52
CA LEU A 1172 18.40 -11.13 12.56
C LEU A 1172 18.96 -12.36 13.27
N ILE A 1173 19.75 -12.19 14.33
CA ILE A 1173 20.27 -13.30 15.13
C ILE A 1173 19.14 -14.03 15.85
N ILE A 1174 18.20 -13.33 16.48
CA ILE A 1174 17.06 -13.92 17.18
C ILE A 1174 16.22 -14.78 16.24
N VAL A 1175 15.91 -14.28 15.05
CA VAL A 1175 15.07 -14.99 14.09
C VAL A 1175 15.78 -16.23 13.54
N ASN A 1176 17.04 -16.09 13.13
CA ASN A 1176 17.82 -17.24 12.66
C ASN A 1176 18.03 -18.28 13.77
N ALA A 1177 18.26 -17.84 15.01
CA ALA A 1177 18.35 -18.72 16.18
C ALA A 1177 17.03 -19.45 16.45
N SER A 1178 15.88 -18.78 16.34
CA SER A 1178 14.57 -19.41 16.54
C SER A 1178 14.29 -20.50 15.49
N VAL A 1179 14.59 -20.23 14.21
CA VAL A 1179 14.50 -21.22 13.13
C VAL A 1179 15.45 -22.38 13.40
N LEU A 1180 16.69 -22.11 13.80
CA LEU A 1180 17.67 -23.15 14.14
C LEU A 1180 17.18 -24.02 15.30
N VAL A 1181 16.65 -23.43 16.37
CA VAL A 1181 16.10 -24.15 17.53
C VAL A 1181 14.92 -25.02 17.13
N ALA A 1182 13.95 -24.47 16.39
CA ALA A 1182 12.78 -25.21 15.91
C ALA A 1182 13.20 -26.42 15.07
N VAL A 1183 14.17 -26.24 14.18
CA VAL A 1183 14.72 -27.30 13.35
C VAL A 1183 15.47 -28.35 14.18
N VAL A 1184 16.30 -27.94 15.13
CA VAL A 1184 17.04 -28.87 16.00
C VAL A 1184 16.05 -29.71 16.83
N LEU A 1185 15.02 -29.08 17.40
CA LEU A 1185 13.96 -29.80 18.13
C LEU A 1185 13.23 -30.80 17.23
N ALA A 1186 12.86 -30.39 16.03
CA ALA A 1186 12.24 -31.26 15.03
C ALA A 1186 13.15 -32.44 14.65
N LEU A 1187 14.42 -32.20 14.41
CA LEU A 1187 15.43 -33.21 14.10
C LEU A 1187 15.60 -34.21 15.25
N LEU A 1188 15.72 -33.72 16.48
CA LEU A 1188 15.86 -34.57 17.65
C LEU A 1188 14.63 -35.46 17.82
N TYR A 1189 13.43 -34.89 17.67
CA TYR A 1189 12.18 -35.63 17.76
C TYR A 1189 12.05 -36.71 16.68
N THR A 1190 12.22 -36.32 15.41
CA THR A 1190 12.07 -37.21 14.25
C THR A 1190 13.14 -38.30 14.21
N THR A 1191 14.40 -37.96 14.51
CA THR A 1191 15.51 -38.93 14.49
C THR A 1191 15.39 -39.93 15.66
N ARG A 1192 15.01 -39.48 16.87
CA ARG A 1192 14.75 -40.42 17.99
C ARG A 1192 13.64 -41.40 17.64
N ARG A 1193 12.55 -40.91 17.05
CA ARG A 1193 11.43 -41.76 16.60
C ARG A 1193 11.87 -42.77 15.53
N ALA A 1194 12.73 -42.35 14.59
CA ALA A 1194 13.24 -43.21 13.53
C ALA A 1194 14.18 -44.31 14.07
N LEU A 1195 15.04 -44.00 15.04
CA LEU A 1195 16.01 -44.92 15.63
C LEU A 1195 15.39 -45.95 16.59
N ASN A 1196 14.23 -45.63 17.17
CA ASN A 1196 13.48 -46.54 18.03
C ASN A 1196 12.58 -47.53 17.24
N ALA A 1197 12.58 -47.46 15.90
CA ALA A 1197 11.81 -48.38 15.06
C ALA A 1197 12.49 -49.77 15.00
N ASP A 1198 11.69 -50.82 14.93
CA ASP A 1198 12.19 -52.20 14.85
C ASP A 1198 13.08 -52.40 13.60
N LEU A 1199 14.36 -52.71 13.83
CA LEU A 1199 15.36 -52.92 12.77
C LEU A 1199 14.90 -53.97 11.75
N ALA A 1200 14.26 -55.04 12.20
CA ALA A 1200 13.85 -56.14 11.33
C ALA A 1200 12.74 -55.71 10.37
N VAL A 1201 11.81 -54.88 10.83
CA VAL A 1201 10.71 -54.31 10.04
C VAL A 1201 11.27 -53.32 9.02
N VAL A 1202 12.16 -52.41 9.45
CA VAL A 1202 12.78 -51.42 8.56
C VAL A 1202 13.65 -52.07 7.48
N LEU A 1203 14.42 -53.12 7.82
CA LEU A 1203 15.29 -53.84 6.87
C LEU A 1203 14.50 -54.71 5.87
N LYS A 1204 13.37 -55.27 6.28
CA LYS A 1204 12.41 -55.92 5.37
C LYS A 1204 11.67 -54.92 4.48
N GLY A 1205 11.76 -53.64 4.79
CA GLY A 1205 11.07 -52.57 4.09
C GLY A 1205 9.56 -52.56 4.37
N GLU A 1206 9.14 -53.06 5.55
CA GLU A 1206 7.75 -53.10 6.00
C GLU A 1206 7.25 -51.75 6.52
#